data_AF-A0A350IK63-F1
#
_entry.id   AF-A0A350IK63-F1
#
_cell.length_a   1.000
_cell.length_b   1.000
_cell.length_c   1.000
_cell.angle_alpha   90.00
_cell.angle_beta   90.00
_cell.angle_gamma   90.00
#
_symmetry.space_group_name_H-M   'P 1'
#
loop_
_entity.id
_entity.type
_entity.pdbx_description
1 polymer ?
#
loop_
_entity_poly.entity_id
_entity_poly.type
_entity_poly.pdbx_seq_one_letter_code
_entity_poly.pdbx_strand_id
1 'polypeptide(L)'
;MKMRNIIYLIFISSALFLSSCGSDKKDNPVDPGDSLKHPVITSIDPSIVFPNDIMSIKGKYFGTERGGSRVYFNDLLVVNYVSWSDQEIKVAVPAIKTSGKVKVIVNDTASNEVDYTYDTRPRIFSAGVGTAGIGDVVVIKGINFGNETGSVEFNKVAATKINSWTDTIINVVVPVGAESGDLIIKTSDGKSSDAFYFTITTATDPYIRQIKPGQFKVGDIVAIYGDNFGNVRGANYVSFNDLKPADNDYIDWKNDSIKVRCPIGAVSGQLSVRVGTQGSNYVPYTIIMPKPDPIINSISKNNFEVGEEITINGSNFTDDLTETTYVDFNGVKALDYTNWSDIQIKVKVPQGAQSGKLRVYVDGRISNGIDYTIQINTTPQITSIIPGTAAPNLEVSIKGKNFGSTKGNSRVLFGTFEVINYVEWTDTQIGVKVPVTNSPGEFMVVVEVNSVQSNKWPFTVLAQANAIVDMVEIPAGTFMMGCGDESQDCYPKHQVTISKNFYVSKTEISQAQYKKVMNQSNPSSIKDDDNPVERLTWLQAVDFCNRLSKLEGYQEAYTINGTSVTLNTNASGYRLLTEAEWEYAARAGGTGKYGNSGGKEALIDEIAWTSSQGIEQPQHVGLLKPNDFGLYDMQGNVAEWVWDWYDWFDPEATAQTDPLGAASGPDKVFRGGSYQDG
;
A
#
# COMPACT_ATOMS: atom_id res chain seq x y z
N MET A 1 20.74 -12.56 -2.85
CA MET A 1 21.59 -13.65 -2.30
C MET A 1 21.39 -13.65 -0.79
N LYS A 2 21.27 -14.84 -0.19
CA LYS A 2 20.75 -15.10 1.17
C LYS A 2 21.55 -14.43 2.30
N MET A 3 20.84 -14.31 3.44
CA MET A 3 21.27 -14.03 4.84
C MET A 3 20.93 -12.60 5.29
N ARG A 4 20.34 -12.34 6.45
CA ARG A 4 19.94 -13.22 7.56
C ARG A 4 18.96 -12.42 8.42
N ASN A 5 17.77 -12.98 8.67
CA ASN A 5 16.84 -12.45 9.67
C ASN A 5 17.44 -12.58 11.07
N ILE A 6 17.44 -11.50 11.84
CA ILE A 6 17.67 -11.54 13.29
C ILE A 6 16.68 -10.58 13.96
N ILE A 7 15.78 -11.16 14.78
CA ILE A 7 14.80 -10.50 15.65
C ILE A 7 15.11 -10.96 17.08
N TYR A 8 14.98 -10.07 18.07
CA TYR A 8 15.02 -10.40 19.49
C TYR A 8 13.93 -9.66 20.29
N LEU A 9 13.10 -10.39 21.06
CA LEU A 9 12.71 -10.18 22.49
C LEU A 9 11.43 -10.98 22.91
N ILE A 10 11.40 -11.48 24.16
CA ILE A 10 10.38 -12.34 24.83
C ILE A 10 10.25 -11.84 26.32
N PHE A 11 9.12 -11.79 27.09
CA PHE A 11 8.43 -12.87 27.86
C PHE A 11 7.23 -12.44 28.78
N ILE A 12 6.12 -13.22 28.76
CA ILE A 12 5.19 -13.79 29.81
C ILE A 12 4.20 -12.97 30.71
N SER A 13 3.11 -13.66 31.08
CA SER A 13 1.80 -13.34 31.71
C SER A 13 1.65 -13.38 33.26
N SER A 14 0.58 -12.72 33.79
CA SER A 14 -0.53 -13.22 34.68
C SER A 14 -0.94 -12.42 35.96
N ALA A 15 -2.26 -12.16 36.07
CA ALA A 15 -3.26 -12.02 37.18
C ALA A 15 -3.11 -11.23 38.54
N LEU A 16 -4.29 -10.72 39.00
CA LEU A 16 -4.80 -10.30 40.34
C LEU A 16 -4.68 -8.82 40.84
N PHE A 17 -5.81 -8.14 41.12
CA PHE A 17 -6.38 -7.91 42.47
C PHE A 17 -7.73 -7.13 42.48
N LEU A 18 -8.49 -7.34 43.55
CA LEU A 18 -9.85 -6.89 43.90
C LEU A 18 -9.93 -5.53 44.63
N SER A 19 -11.15 -4.99 44.66
CA SER A 19 -11.80 -4.18 45.72
C SER A 19 -11.81 -2.64 45.59
N SER A 20 -13.02 -2.09 45.69
CA SER A 20 -13.30 -0.73 46.17
C SER A 20 -14.64 -0.76 46.92
N CYS A 21 -14.64 -0.25 48.16
CA CYS A 21 -15.80 -0.08 49.04
C CYS A 21 -15.83 1.37 49.57
N GLY A 22 -17.05 1.96 49.63
CA GLY A 22 -17.54 3.02 50.55
C GLY A 22 -16.98 4.45 50.39
N SER A 23 -17.73 5.44 49.89
CA SER A 23 -18.86 6.23 50.48
C SER A 23 -18.45 7.34 51.46
N ASP A 24 -18.66 8.63 51.11
CA ASP A 24 -19.75 9.44 51.70
C ASP A 24 -19.92 10.85 51.08
N LYS A 25 -21.16 11.35 51.21
CA LYS A 25 -21.83 12.49 50.58
C LYS A 25 -21.44 13.88 51.15
N LYS A 26 -21.65 14.96 50.37
CA LYS A 26 -22.77 15.93 50.56
C LYS A 26 -22.76 17.14 49.61
N ASP A 27 -23.97 17.36 49.06
CA ASP A 27 -24.70 18.61 48.80
C ASP A 27 -24.25 19.63 47.73
N ASN A 28 -25.07 19.75 46.68
CA ASN A 28 -25.65 21.03 46.25
C ASN A 28 -27.03 20.79 45.57
N PRO A 29 -27.96 21.77 45.58
CA PRO A 29 -29.40 21.51 45.54
C PRO A 29 -30.08 21.69 44.18
N VAL A 30 -31.04 20.78 43.94
CA VAL A 30 -32.35 20.91 43.25
C VAL A 30 -32.41 21.25 41.75
N ASP A 31 -32.98 20.32 40.99
CA ASP A 31 -34.13 20.60 40.11
C ASP A 31 -35.11 19.38 40.12
N PRO A 32 -36.42 19.53 40.35
CA PRO A 32 -37.37 18.42 40.31
C PRO A 32 -38.00 18.33 38.91
N GLY A 33 -37.50 17.41 38.07
CA GLY A 33 -38.04 17.26 36.72
C GLY A 33 -37.47 16.10 35.91
N ASP A 34 -37.40 14.89 36.48
CA ASP A 34 -37.10 13.70 35.68
C ASP A 34 -38.23 12.66 35.80
N SER A 35 -39.29 12.84 35.03
CA SER A 35 -40.10 11.71 34.61
C SER A 35 -39.26 10.94 33.59
N LEU A 36 -38.64 9.84 34.01
CA LEU A 36 -37.93 8.91 33.13
C LEU A 36 -38.74 8.67 31.84
N LYS A 37 -38.22 9.17 30.72
CA LYS A 37 -38.76 8.93 29.37
C LYS A 37 -38.56 7.45 29.04
N HIS A 38 -39.56 6.62 29.35
CA HIS A 38 -39.60 5.20 29.02
C HIS A 38 -40.43 4.97 27.74
N PRO A 39 -40.16 3.92 26.96
CA PRO A 39 -40.89 3.64 25.73
C PRO A 39 -42.40 3.45 25.99
N VAL A 40 -43.26 4.02 25.15
CA VAL A 40 -44.72 3.88 25.25
C VAL A 40 -45.33 3.60 23.89
N ILE A 41 -46.12 2.54 23.77
CA ILE A 41 -46.95 2.24 22.59
C ILE A 41 -48.28 2.97 22.73
N THR A 42 -48.62 3.78 21.73
CA THR A 42 -49.89 4.52 21.66
C THR A 42 -50.93 3.80 20.79
N SER A 43 -50.51 3.10 19.74
CA SER A 43 -51.41 2.31 18.89
C SER A 43 -50.66 1.28 18.05
N ILE A 44 -51.38 0.27 17.57
CA ILE A 44 -50.90 -0.68 16.55
C ILE A 44 -51.87 -0.69 15.36
N ASP A 45 -51.34 -0.88 14.16
CA ASP A 45 -52.12 -0.90 12.93
C ASP A 45 -51.45 -1.81 11.86
N PRO A 46 -52.15 -2.83 11.33
CA PRO A 46 -53.48 -3.30 11.72
C PRO A 46 -53.46 -4.04 13.06
N SER A 47 -54.60 -4.07 13.77
CA SER A 47 -54.75 -4.81 15.04
C SER A 47 -55.25 -6.25 14.87
N ILE A 48 -55.77 -6.60 13.69
CA ILE A 48 -56.13 -7.97 13.27
C ILE A 48 -55.12 -8.38 12.21
N VAL A 49 -54.35 -9.44 12.46
CA VAL A 49 -53.16 -9.79 11.67
C VAL A 49 -53.02 -11.28 11.41
N PHE A 50 -52.33 -11.58 10.31
CA PHE A 50 -51.71 -12.87 10.02
C PHE A 50 -50.19 -12.82 10.26
N PRO A 51 -49.52 -13.98 10.38
CA PRO A 51 -48.08 -14.05 10.27
C PRO A 51 -47.56 -13.38 8.99
N ASN A 52 -46.45 -12.67 9.09
CA ASN A 52 -45.80 -11.86 8.05
C ASN A 52 -46.53 -10.59 7.59
N ASP A 53 -47.70 -10.26 8.14
CA ASP A 53 -48.25 -8.91 7.90
C ASP A 53 -47.29 -7.84 8.43
N ILE A 54 -47.26 -6.69 7.76
CA ILE A 54 -46.50 -5.55 8.27
C ILE A 54 -47.38 -4.78 9.25
N MET A 55 -47.00 -4.80 10.53
CA MET A 55 -47.65 -4.03 11.58
C MET A 55 -46.84 -2.76 11.86
N SER A 56 -47.53 -1.62 11.87
CA SER A 56 -47.06 -0.36 12.44
C SER A 56 -47.36 -0.33 13.93
N ILE A 57 -46.33 -0.09 14.74
CA ILE A 57 -46.40 0.12 16.19
C ILE A 57 -46.02 1.58 16.42
N LYS A 58 -47.02 2.40 16.73
CA LYS A 58 -46.83 3.84 16.97
C LYS A 58 -46.68 4.12 18.45
N GLY A 59 -45.86 5.09 18.80
CA GLY A 59 -45.52 5.36 20.18
C GLY A 59 -44.65 6.59 20.38
N LYS A 60 -43.96 6.62 21.53
CA LYS A 60 -42.99 7.65 21.91
C LYS A 60 -41.81 7.00 22.62
N TYR A 61 -40.65 7.65 22.53
CA TYR A 61 -39.43 7.25 23.23
C TYR A 61 -38.89 5.87 22.82
N PHE A 62 -39.03 5.54 21.54
CA PHE A 62 -38.41 4.33 20.97
C PHE A 62 -36.94 4.53 20.59
N GLY A 63 -36.47 5.78 20.52
CA GLY A 63 -35.16 6.15 20.00
C GLY A 63 -35.16 6.27 18.48
N THR A 64 -34.30 7.14 17.96
CA THR A 64 -34.17 7.40 16.51
C THR A 64 -33.54 6.23 15.75
N GLU A 65 -32.87 5.32 16.44
CA GLU A 65 -32.26 4.11 15.90
C GLU A 65 -32.58 2.92 16.81
N ARG A 66 -32.60 1.72 16.23
CA ARG A 66 -32.99 0.49 16.93
C ARG A 66 -31.97 0.06 17.99
N GLY A 67 -30.68 0.03 17.65
CA GLY A 67 -29.64 -0.54 18.51
C GLY A 67 -29.97 -1.95 19.02
N GLY A 68 -29.80 -2.17 20.33
CA GLY A 68 -30.14 -3.43 21.02
C GLY A 68 -31.63 -3.64 21.31
N SER A 69 -32.51 -2.72 20.90
CA SER A 69 -33.93 -2.75 21.21
C SER A 69 -34.68 -3.87 20.48
N ARG A 70 -35.73 -4.38 21.13
CA ARG A 70 -36.46 -5.60 20.73
C ARG A 70 -37.97 -5.39 20.77
N VAL A 71 -38.69 -6.07 19.89
CA VAL A 71 -40.16 -6.11 19.86
C VAL A 71 -40.59 -7.56 20.07
N TYR A 72 -41.62 -7.76 20.87
CA TYR A 72 -42.17 -9.09 21.16
C TYR A 72 -43.67 -9.14 20.88
N PHE A 73 -44.10 -10.26 20.29
CA PHE A 73 -45.51 -10.66 20.22
C PHE A 73 -45.70 -11.82 21.20
N ASN A 74 -46.35 -11.56 22.33
CA ASN A 74 -46.25 -12.39 23.54
C ASN A 74 -44.78 -12.60 23.91
N ASP A 75 -44.29 -13.84 23.83
CA ASP A 75 -42.89 -14.20 24.08
C ASP A 75 -42.08 -14.39 22.78
N LEU A 76 -42.71 -14.22 21.61
CA LEU A 76 -42.03 -14.35 20.31
C LEU A 76 -41.26 -13.08 19.97
N LEU A 77 -39.94 -13.20 19.89
CA LEU A 77 -39.06 -12.13 19.43
C LEU A 77 -39.27 -11.86 17.93
N VAL A 78 -39.49 -10.60 17.58
CA VAL A 78 -39.46 -10.14 16.20
C VAL A 78 -38.02 -10.13 15.69
N VAL A 79 -37.81 -10.73 14.52
CA VAL A 79 -36.50 -10.74 13.84
C VAL A 79 -36.49 -9.90 12.57
N ASN A 80 -37.66 -9.62 11.97
CA ASN A 80 -37.78 -8.88 10.72
C ASN A 80 -38.39 -7.50 10.95
N TYR A 81 -37.55 -6.47 10.81
CA TYR A 81 -37.88 -5.07 11.00
C TYR A 81 -37.88 -4.37 9.65
N VAL A 82 -38.95 -3.62 9.38
CA VAL A 82 -39.12 -2.85 8.15
C VAL A 82 -38.58 -1.43 8.32
N SER A 83 -38.90 -0.78 9.44
CA SER A 83 -38.40 0.56 9.75
C SER A 83 -38.43 0.82 11.26
N TRP A 84 -37.57 1.73 11.73
CA TRP A 84 -37.51 2.16 13.12
C TRP A 84 -37.39 3.68 13.19
N SER A 85 -38.11 4.29 14.12
CA SER A 85 -38.00 5.70 14.48
C SER A 85 -38.46 5.89 15.91
N ASP A 86 -38.26 7.08 16.47
CA ASP A 86 -38.67 7.38 17.84
C ASP A 86 -40.20 7.30 18.05
N GLN A 87 -40.99 7.38 16.98
CA GLN A 87 -42.46 7.45 17.02
C GLN A 87 -43.18 6.29 16.33
N GLU A 88 -42.49 5.53 15.48
CA GLU A 88 -43.08 4.42 14.73
C GLU A 88 -42.04 3.32 14.47
N ILE A 89 -42.43 2.08 14.77
CA ILE A 89 -41.70 0.86 14.44
C ILE A 89 -42.57 0.04 13.49
N LYS A 90 -42.05 -0.33 12.32
CA LYS A 90 -42.73 -1.27 11.41
C LYS A 90 -42.02 -2.60 11.44
N VAL A 91 -42.77 -3.67 11.66
CA VAL A 91 -42.26 -5.04 11.77
C VAL A 91 -43.09 -5.99 10.96
N ALA A 92 -42.48 -7.07 10.47
CA ALA A 92 -43.24 -8.22 10.02
C ALA A 92 -43.69 -9.02 11.26
N VAL A 93 -45.00 -9.26 11.37
CA VAL A 93 -45.60 -10.06 12.43
C VAL A 93 -44.96 -11.45 12.43
N PRO A 94 -44.41 -11.94 13.55
CA PRO A 94 -43.77 -13.26 13.60
C PRO A 94 -44.80 -14.39 13.43
N ALA A 95 -44.36 -15.65 13.44
CA ALA A 95 -45.22 -16.83 13.28
C ALA A 95 -46.14 -17.07 14.50
N ILE A 96 -47.02 -16.11 14.80
CA ILE A 96 -48.05 -16.16 15.84
C ILE A 96 -49.08 -17.23 15.52
N LYS A 97 -49.64 -17.85 16.57
CA LYS A 97 -50.70 -18.88 16.45
C LYS A 97 -51.98 -18.51 17.20
N THR A 98 -51.93 -17.47 18.02
CA THR A 98 -53.03 -17.01 18.87
C THR A 98 -52.97 -15.50 18.96
N SER A 99 -54.10 -14.87 19.31
CA SER A 99 -54.13 -13.47 19.75
C SER A 99 -53.22 -13.25 20.96
N GLY A 100 -52.87 -12.00 21.24
CA GLY A 100 -51.94 -11.70 22.31
C GLY A 100 -51.58 -10.24 22.43
N LYS A 101 -50.42 -9.97 23.01
CA LYS A 101 -49.92 -8.63 23.30
C LYS A 101 -48.62 -8.31 22.58
N VAL A 102 -48.47 -7.07 22.13
CA VAL A 102 -47.20 -6.52 21.62
C VAL A 102 -46.55 -5.66 22.69
N LYS A 103 -45.23 -5.82 22.86
CA LYS A 103 -44.39 -4.94 23.69
C LYS A 103 -43.07 -4.57 23.01
N VAL A 104 -42.53 -3.41 23.35
CA VAL A 104 -41.23 -2.93 22.89
C VAL A 104 -40.28 -2.82 24.10
N ILE A 105 -39.05 -3.29 23.97
CA ILE A 105 -37.99 -3.14 24.97
C ILE A 105 -36.90 -2.24 24.38
N VAL A 106 -36.65 -1.10 25.02
CA VAL A 106 -35.61 -0.12 24.64
C VAL A 106 -34.69 0.07 25.84
N ASN A 107 -33.39 -0.18 25.66
CA ASN A 107 -32.38 -0.07 26.73
C ASN A 107 -32.82 -0.76 28.04
N ASP A 108 -33.20 -2.03 27.92
CA ASP A 108 -33.70 -2.88 29.02
C ASP A 108 -34.97 -2.38 29.74
N THR A 109 -35.62 -1.35 29.21
CA THR A 109 -36.89 -0.83 29.71
C THR A 109 -38.03 -1.25 28.80
N ALA A 110 -39.03 -1.94 29.35
CA ALA A 110 -40.22 -2.36 28.61
C ALA A 110 -41.26 -1.23 28.49
N SER A 111 -41.97 -1.20 27.37
CA SER A 111 -43.16 -0.38 27.18
C SER A 111 -44.39 -0.97 27.85
N ASN A 112 -45.52 -0.25 27.81
CA ASN A 112 -46.84 -0.86 27.96
C ASN A 112 -47.10 -1.90 26.86
N GLU A 113 -48.10 -2.75 27.10
CA GLU A 113 -48.53 -3.80 26.18
C GLU A 113 -49.83 -3.41 25.45
N VAL A 114 -49.96 -3.79 24.18
CA VAL A 114 -51.16 -3.54 23.36
C VAL A 114 -51.64 -4.83 22.70
N ASP A 115 -52.95 -5.09 22.75
CA ASP A 115 -53.55 -6.32 22.24
C ASP A 115 -53.62 -6.34 20.71
N TYR A 116 -53.24 -7.48 20.11
CA TYR A 116 -53.49 -7.83 18.72
C TYR A 116 -54.37 -9.09 18.64
N THR A 117 -55.11 -9.21 17.54
CA THR A 117 -55.97 -10.36 17.25
C THR A 117 -55.38 -11.17 16.11
N TYR A 118 -55.22 -12.48 16.30
CA TYR A 118 -54.88 -13.40 15.22
C TYR A 118 -56.11 -13.63 14.33
N ASP A 119 -56.03 -13.28 13.05
CA ASP A 119 -57.11 -13.58 12.11
C ASP A 119 -57.15 -15.09 11.83
N THR A 120 -58.30 -15.69 12.06
CA THR A 120 -58.52 -17.14 11.88
C THR A 120 -59.24 -17.46 10.57
N ARG A 121 -59.57 -16.46 9.74
CA ARG A 121 -60.12 -16.68 8.40
C ARG A 121 -59.05 -17.28 7.48
N PRO A 122 -59.42 -18.11 6.50
CA PRO A 122 -58.47 -18.59 5.50
C PRO A 122 -57.94 -17.41 4.67
N ARG A 123 -56.64 -17.40 4.35
CA ARG A 123 -56.04 -16.37 3.49
C ARG A 123 -55.28 -17.00 2.35
N ILE A 124 -55.59 -16.57 1.13
CA ILE A 124 -54.91 -16.98 -0.09
C ILE A 124 -53.65 -16.12 -0.26
N PHE A 125 -52.48 -16.75 -0.37
CA PHE A 125 -51.23 -16.08 -0.76
C PHE A 125 -51.00 -16.17 -2.27
N SER A 126 -51.36 -17.29 -2.89
CA SER A 126 -51.25 -17.49 -4.33
C SER A 126 -52.16 -18.60 -4.82
N ALA A 127 -52.58 -18.53 -6.08
CA ALA A 127 -53.26 -19.59 -6.80
C ALA A 127 -52.57 -19.77 -8.15
N GLY A 128 -51.61 -20.71 -8.24
CA GLY A 128 -50.74 -20.85 -9.42
C GLY A 128 -50.10 -19.52 -9.84
N VAL A 129 -50.22 -19.17 -11.12
CA VAL A 129 -49.83 -17.86 -11.68
C VAL A 129 -51.00 -16.88 -11.84
N GLY A 130 -52.13 -17.15 -11.16
CA GLY A 130 -53.36 -16.35 -11.26
C GLY A 130 -54.23 -16.65 -12.49
N THR A 131 -53.84 -17.63 -13.30
CA THR A 131 -54.65 -18.11 -14.44
C THR A 131 -54.50 -19.61 -14.66
N ALA A 132 -55.56 -20.25 -15.15
CA ALA A 132 -55.58 -21.63 -15.61
C ALA A 132 -56.79 -21.89 -16.53
N GLY A 133 -56.73 -22.95 -17.32
CA GLY A 133 -57.85 -23.41 -18.14
C GLY A 133 -58.82 -24.31 -17.37
N ILE A 134 -60.01 -24.52 -17.94
CA ILE A 134 -60.98 -25.48 -17.40
C ILE A 134 -60.35 -26.90 -17.39
N GLY A 135 -60.40 -27.57 -16.25
CA GLY A 135 -59.83 -28.91 -16.07
C GLY A 135 -58.38 -28.94 -15.58
N ASP A 136 -57.67 -27.80 -15.59
CA ASP A 136 -56.31 -27.71 -15.05
C ASP A 136 -56.33 -27.83 -13.52
N VAL A 137 -55.21 -28.31 -12.96
CA VAL A 137 -54.99 -28.34 -11.50
C VAL A 137 -54.31 -27.05 -11.07
N VAL A 138 -54.98 -26.29 -10.20
CA VAL A 138 -54.44 -25.08 -9.57
C VAL A 138 -53.93 -25.42 -8.18
N VAL A 139 -52.67 -25.05 -7.91
CA VAL A 139 -52.07 -25.12 -6.57
C VAL A 139 -52.34 -23.80 -5.85
N ILE A 140 -53.21 -23.82 -4.85
CA ILE A 140 -53.51 -22.67 -4.00
C ILE A 140 -52.69 -22.80 -2.71
N LYS A 141 -51.92 -21.76 -2.37
CA LYS A 141 -51.13 -21.68 -1.15
C LYS A 141 -51.65 -20.57 -0.25
N GLY A 142 -51.66 -20.81 1.05
CA GLY A 142 -52.17 -19.86 2.03
C GLY A 142 -51.96 -20.32 3.46
N ILE A 143 -52.83 -19.85 4.36
CA ILE A 143 -52.86 -20.22 5.77
C ILE A 143 -54.31 -20.31 6.26
N ASN A 144 -54.53 -21.03 7.37
CA ASN A 144 -55.83 -21.22 8.01
C ASN A 144 -56.86 -21.91 7.10
N PHE A 145 -56.42 -22.78 6.19
CA PHE A 145 -57.35 -23.59 5.40
C PHE A 145 -57.95 -24.75 6.20
N GLY A 146 -57.36 -25.08 7.36
CA GLY A 146 -57.72 -26.25 8.15
C GLY A 146 -57.25 -27.56 7.52
N ASN A 147 -57.24 -28.63 8.30
CA ASN A 147 -56.86 -29.97 7.81
C ASN A 147 -58.04 -30.80 7.29
N GLU A 148 -59.26 -30.32 7.47
CA GLU A 148 -60.47 -30.90 6.89
C GLU A 148 -60.83 -30.19 5.59
N THR A 149 -61.28 -30.94 4.60
CA THR A 149 -61.60 -30.38 3.28
C THR A 149 -62.82 -29.47 3.35
N GLY A 150 -62.63 -28.20 2.95
CA GLY A 150 -63.71 -27.24 2.74
C GLY A 150 -64.19 -27.21 1.28
N SER A 151 -64.45 -26.02 0.76
CA SER A 151 -64.83 -25.79 -0.65
C SER A 151 -64.01 -24.65 -1.28
N VAL A 152 -63.88 -24.71 -2.60
CA VAL A 152 -63.26 -23.67 -3.43
C VAL A 152 -64.25 -23.25 -4.50
N GLU A 153 -64.45 -21.95 -4.68
CA GLU A 153 -65.34 -21.37 -5.69
C GLU A 153 -64.56 -20.49 -6.66
N PHE A 154 -64.74 -20.69 -7.97
CA PHE A 154 -64.23 -19.85 -9.04
C PHE A 154 -65.37 -18.99 -9.58
N ASN A 155 -65.39 -17.71 -9.23
CA ASN A 155 -66.45 -16.75 -9.55
C ASN A 155 -67.86 -17.33 -9.30
N LYS A 156 -68.09 -17.83 -8.07
CA LYS A 156 -69.33 -18.50 -7.61
C LYS A 156 -69.60 -19.88 -8.20
N VAL A 157 -68.72 -20.42 -9.04
CA VAL A 157 -68.78 -21.82 -9.52
C VAL A 157 -67.95 -22.70 -8.61
N ALA A 158 -68.62 -23.55 -7.83
CA ALA A 158 -67.95 -24.47 -6.92
C ALA A 158 -67.11 -25.52 -7.66
N ALA A 159 -65.87 -25.71 -7.22
CA ALA A 159 -65.02 -26.78 -7.72
C ALA A 159 -65.59 -28.14 -7.33
N THR A 160 -65.81 -28.99 -8.33
CA THR A 160 -66.38 -30.34 -8.12
C THR A 160 -65.31 -31.38 -7.78
N LYS A 161 -64.03 -31.04 -7.91
CA LYS A 161 -62.90 -31.95 -7.64
C LYS A 161 -61.74 -31.21 -6.96
N ILE A 162 -61.46 -31.59 -5.72
CA ILE A 162 -60.30 -31.18 -4.94
C ILE A 162 -59.39 -32.41 -4.80
N ASN A 163 -58.17 -32.33 -5.36
CA ASN A 163 -57.22 -33.44 -5.38
C ASN A 163 -56.54 -33.64 -4.02
N SER A 164 -56.28 -32.55 -3.29
CA SER A 164 -55.73 -32.61 -1.93
C SER A 164 -55.99 -31.31 -1.17
N TRP A 165 -56.08 -31.39 0.16
CA TRP A 165 -56.28 -30.26 1.06
C TRP A 165 -55.40 -30.40 2.31
N THR A 166 -54.72 -29.32 2.69
CA THR A 166 -54.03 -29.15 3.97
C THR A 166 -54.28 -27.74 4.49
N ASP A 167 -53.85 -27.45 5.72
CA ASP A 167 -53.99 -26.11 6.31
C ASP A 167 -53.31 -24.98 5.52
N THR A 168 -52.40 -25.31 4.60
CA THR A 168 -51.62 -24.32 3.83
C THR A 168 -51.62 -24.53 2.32
N ILE A 169 -52.07 -25.69 1.82
CA ILE A 169 -52.03 -26.02 0.39
C ILE A 169 -53.32 -26.73 -0.04
N ILE A 170 -53.92 -26.26 -1.14
CA ILE A 170 -55.04 -26.91 -1.80
C ILE A 170 -54.67 -27.17 -3.26
N ASN A 171 -54.83 -28.40 -3.74
CA ASN A 171 -54.74 -28.72 -5.16
C ASN A 171 -56.16 -28.94 -5.68
N VAL A 172 -56.67 -28.02 -6.48
CA VAL A 172 -58.07 -28.02 -6.95
C VAL A 172 -58.13 -28.04 -8.48
N VAL A 173 -59.10 -28.74 -9.04
CA VAL A 173 -59.35 -28.72 -10.49
C VAL A 173 -60.31 -27.58 -10.83
N VAL A 174 -59.96 -26.77 -11.83
CA VAL A 174 -60.84 -25.71 -12.32
C VAL A 174 -62.13 -26.34 -12.88
N PRO A 175 -63.32 -26.00 -12.33
CA PRO A 175 -64.56 -26.65 -12.73
C PRO A 175 -65.00 -26.23 -14.13
N VAL A 176 -65.77 -27.11 -14.77
CA VAL A 176 -66.48 -26.77 -16.02
C VAL A 176 -67.46 -25.64 -15.74
N GLY A 177 -67.45 -24.62 -16.61
CA GLY A 177 -68.28 -23.43 -16.48
C GLY A 177 -67.70 -22.33 -15.57
N ALA A 178 -66.48 -22.50 -15.07
CA ALA A 178 -65.77 -21.43 -14.38
C ALA A 178 -65.57 -20.21 -15.31
N GLU A 179 -65.75 -19.02 -14.75
CA GLU A 179 -65.44 -17.74 -15.40
C GLU A 179 -64.37 -16.99 -14.61
N SER A 180 -63.65 -16.08 -15.27
CA SER A 180 -62.71 -15.19 -14.59
C SER A 180 -63.42 -14.34 -13.53
N GLY A 181 -62.85 -14.24 -12.34
CA GLY A 181 -63.45 -13.52 -11.21
C GLY A 181 -62.90 -13.97 -9.87
N ASP A 182 -63.71 -13.84 -8.82
CA ASP A 182 -63.28 -14.10 -7.45
C ASP A 182 -63.05 -15.59 -7.18
N LEU A 183 -61.85 -15.95 -6.77
CA LEU A 183 -61.51 -17.21 -6.15
C LEU A 183 -61.70 -17.08 -4.63
N ILE A 184 -62.58 -17.91 -4.07
CA ILE A 184 -62.90 -17.93 -2.64
C ILE A 184 -62.65 -19.33 -2.08
N ILE A 185 -61.99 -19.40 -0.92
CA ILE A 185 -61.90 -20.61 -0.10
C ILE A 185 -62.89 -20.49 1.04
N LYS A 186 -63.67 -21.54 1.28
CA LYS A 186 -64.50 -21.69 2.48
C LYS A 186 -64.09 -22.93 3.24
N THR A 187 -63.64 -22.77 4.48
CA THR A 187 -63.15 -23.86 5.36
C THR A 187 -64.30 -24.70 5.92
N SER A 188 -64.00 -25.88 6.47
CA SER A 188 -65.02 -26.80 7.03
C SER A 188 -65.80 -26.18 8.20
N ASP A 189 -65.17 -25.27 8.96
CA ASP A 189 -65.82 -24.50 10.04
C ASP A 189 -66.62 -23.27 9.54
N GLY A 190 -66.73 -23.10 8.22
CA GLY A 190 -67.62 -22.13 7.58
C GLY A 190 -67.02 -20.74 7.36
N LYS A 191 -65.76 -20.50 7.71
CA LYS A 191 -65.08 -19.22 7.43
C LYS A 191 -64.73 -19.11 5.96
N SER A 192 -64.77 -17.89 5.43
CA SER A 192 -64.45 -17.61 4.02
C SER A 192 -63.22 -16.72 3.92
N SER A 193 -62.44 -16.90 2.86
CA SER A 193 -61.32 -16.03 2.54
C SER A 193 -61.82 -14.72 1.96
N ASP A 194 -60.96 -13.71 1.97
CA ASP A 194 -61.16 -12.57 1.08
C ASP A 194 -61.03 -13.03 -0.39
N ALA A 195 -61.60 -12.24 -1.31
CA ALA A 195 -61.58 -12.54 -2.74
C ALA A 195 -60.16 -12.47 -3.31
N PHE A 196 -59.76 -13.51 -4.05
CA PHE A 196 -58.55 -13.53 -4.86
C PHE A 196 -58.93 -13.55 -6.34
N TYR A 197 -58.62 -12.51 -7.10
CA TYR A 197 -59.00 -12.51 -8.53
C TYR A 197 -58.22 -13.57 -9.32
N PHE A 198 -58.94 -14.41 -10.08
CA PHE A 198 -58.38 -15.52 -10.87
C PHE A 198 -58.94 -15.51 -12.30
N THR A 199 -58.07 -15.71 -13.30
CA THR A 199 -58.44 -15.66 -14.72
C THR A 199 -58.59 -17.06 -15.31
N ILE A 200 -59.76 -17.37 -15.87
CA ILE A 200 -60.00 -18.60 -16.62
C ILE A 200 -59.60 -18.38 -18.07
N THR A 201 -58.68 -19.19 -18.58
CA THR A 201 -58.24 -19.15 -19.99
C THR A 201 -58.93 -20.21 -20.84
N THR A 202 -59.22 -19.87 -22.08
CA THR A 202 -59.74 -20.80 -23.09
C THR A 202 -58.66 -21.10 -24.13
N ALA A 203 -58.78 -22.23 -24.84
CA ALA A 203 -57.82 -22.62 -25.88
C ALA A 203 -57.72 -21.64 -27.06
N THR A 204 -58.69 -20.72 -27.20
CA THR A 204 -58.71 -19.70 -28.24
C THR A 204 -58.17 -18.34 -27.79
N ASP A 205 -57.90 -18.17 -26.49
CA ASP A 205 -57.36 -16.92 -25.98
C ASP A 205 -55.92 -16.70 -26.49
N PRO A 206 -55.50 -15.45 -26.75
CA PRO A 206 -54.11 -15.14 -27.06
C PRO A 206 -53.22 -15.57 -25.89
N TYR A 207 -52.05 -16.14 -26.17
CA TYR A 207 -51.13 -16.60 -25.12
C TYR A 207 -49.69 -16.28 -25.49
N ILE A 208 -48.95 -15.66 -24.59
CA ILE A 208 -47.52 -15.37 -24.73
C ILE A 208 -46.71 -16.48 -24.06
N ARG A 209 -45.90 -17.18 -24.85
CA ARG A 209 -44.93 -18.16 -24.36
C ARG A 209 -43.67 -17.50 -23.81
N GLN A 210 -43.15 -16.48 -24.49
CA GLN A 210 -41.94 -15.76 -24.07
C GLN A 210 -41.79 -14.40 -24.77
N ILE A 211 -40.94 -13.55 -24.20
CA ILE A 211 -40.45 -12.33 -24.83
C ILE A 211 -38.91 -12.36 -24.93
N LYS A 212 -38.34 -11.72 -25.95
CA LYS A 212 -36.89 -11.65 -26.15
C LYS A 212 -36.47 -10.31 -26.77
N PRO A 213 -35.51 -9.59 -26.15
CA PRO A 213 -34.96 -9.84 -24.82
C PRO A 213 -36.01 -9.57 -23.70
N GLY A 214 -35.81 -10.13 -22.51
CA GLY A 214 -36.64 -9.85 -21.32
C GLY A 214 -36.23 -8.58 -20.55
N GLN A 215 -35.04 -8.05 -20.86
CA GLN A 215 -34.55 -6.77 -20.34
C GLN A 215 -34.06 -5.92 -21.51
N PHE A 216 -34.49 -4.66 -21.58
CA PHE A 216 -34.24 -3.78 -22.73
C PHE A 216 -34.41 -2.31 -22.37
N LYS A 217 -33.97 -1.41 -23.23
CA LYS A 217 -34.16 0.05 -23.07
C LYS A 217 -35.41 0.51 -23.82
N VAL A 218 -35.92 1.68 -23.44
CA VAL A 218 -36.91 2.39 -24.25
C VAL A 218 -36.36 2.59 -25.67
N GLY A 219 -37.15 2.25 -26.69
CA GLY A 219 -36.75 2.29 -28.10
C GLY A 219 -36.20 0.97 -28.68
N ASP A 220 -35.76 0.03 -27.84
CA ASP A 220 -35.28 -1.28 -28.30
C ASP A 220 -36.42 -2.13 -28.89
N ILE A 221 -36.08 -3.05 -29.79
CA ILE A 221 -37.06 -3.99 -30.39
C ILE A 221 -37.21 -5.21 -29.49
N VAL A 222 -38.46 -5.53 -29.14
CA VAL A 222 -38.85 -6.72 -28.37
C VAL A 222 -39.60 -7.69 -29.29
N ALA A 223 -39.18 -8.95 -29.29
CA ALA A 223 -39.89 -10.04 -29.96
C ALA A 223 -40.74 -10.81 -28.94
N ILE A 224 -42.02 -10.98 -29.23
CA ILE A 224 -43.01 -11.69 -28.40
C ILE A 224 -43.40 -12.94 -29.17
N TYR A 225 -43.30 -14.11 -28.53
CA TYR A 225 -43.63 -15.40 -29.13
C TYR A 225 -44.79 -16.03 -28.38
N GLY A 226 -45.77 -16.56 -29.12
CA GLY A 226 -46.99 -17.08 -28.52
C GLY A 226 -47.93 -17.74 -29.51
N ASP A 227 -49.22 -17.72 -29.19
CA ASP A 227 -50.31 -18.34 -29.94
C ASP A 227 -51.52 -17.41 -30.00
N ASN A 228 -52.37 -17.60 -31.00
CA ASN A 228 -53.65 -16.92 -31.19
C ASN A 228 -53.57 -15.37 -31.26
N PHE A 229 -52.44 -14.80 -31.71
CA PHE A 229 -52.31 -13.35 -31.90
C PHE A 229 -53.03 -12.82 -33.15
N GLY A 230 -53.49 -13.72 -34.02
CA GLY A 230 -54.06 -13.40 -35.33
C GLY A 230 -52.99 -13.11 -36.40
N ASN A 231 -53.31 -13.40 -37.67
CA ASN A 231 -52.39 -13.26 -38.80
C ASN A 231 -52.15 -11.80 -39.24
N VAL A 232 -52.93 -10.86 -38.73
CA VAL A 232 -52.82 -9.42 -39.01
C VAL A 232 -53.06 -8.64 -37.73
N ARG A 233 -52.37 -7.49 -37.57
CA ARG A 233 -52.54 -6.64 -36.38
C ARG A 233 -53.96 -6.08 -36.28
N GLY A 234 -54.44 -5.38 -37.32
CA GLY A 234 -55.71 -4.65 -37.24
C GLY A 234 -55.76 -3.73 -36.01
N ALA A 235 -56.81 -3.87 -35.20
CA ALA A 235 -57.00 -3.16 -33.94
C ALA A 235 -56.30 -3.80 -32.72
N ASN A 236 -55.70 -4.99 -32.89
CA ASN A 236 -54.98 -5.71 -31.85
C ASN A 236 -53.71 -4.95 -31.45
N TYR A 237 -53.26 -5.12 -30.21
CA TYR A 237 -52.11 -4.37 -29.72
C TYR A 237 -51.35 -5.11 -28.61
N VAL A 238 -50.06 -4.76 -28.48
CA VAL A 238 -49.23 -5.10 -27.32
C VAL A 238 -49.43 -4.02 -26.27
N SER A 239 -49.46 -4.39 -25.00
CA SER A 239 -49.52 -3.48 -23.86
C SER A 239 -48.27 -3.64 -22.99
N PHE A 240 -47.59 -2.54 -22.71
CA PHE A 240 -46.49 -2.43 -21.75
C PHE A 240 -47.06 -1.85 -20.45
N ASN A 241 -47.45 -2.71 -19.51
CA ASN A 241 -48.43 -2.39 -18.47
C ASN A 241 -49.73 -1.90 -19.14
N ASP A 242 -50.08 -0.63 -18.98
CA ASP A 242 -51.22 0.01 -19.64
C ASP A 242 -50.82 0.86 -20.85
N LEU A 243 -49.51 0.95 -21.16
CA LEU A 243 -48.99 1.78 -22.24
C LEU A 243 -49.02 1.03 -23.57
N LYS A 244 -49.80 1.54 -24.51
CA LYS A 244 -49.88 1.04 -25.89
C LYS A 244 -48.80 1.69 -26.77
N PRO A 245 -47.95 0.90 -27.47
CA PRO A 245 -47.02 1.43 -28.48
C PRO A 245 -47.73 2.15 -29.62
N ALA A 246 -47.04 3.13 -30.23
CA ALA A 246 -47.58 3.84 -31.39
C ALA A 246 -47.65 2.90 -32.60
N ASP A 247 -48.50 3.23 -33.59
CA ASP A 247 -48.70 2.37 -34.75
C ASP A 247 -47.42 2.10 -35.54
N ASN A 248 -46.48 3.05 -35.55
CA ASN A 248 -45.17 2.95 -36.22
C ASN A 248 -44.10 2.18 -35.40
N ASP A 249 -44.40 1.80 -34.15
CA ASP A 249 -43.51 1.00 -33.32
C ASP A 249 -43.62 -0.50 -33.62
N TYR A 250 -44.71 -0.93 -34.27
CA TYR A 250 -44.90 -2.32 -34.69
C TYR A 250 -44.10 -2.61 -35.96
N ILE A 251 -43.24 -3.62 -35.89
CA ILE A 251 -42.32 -4.01 -36.98
C ILE A 251 -42.83 -5.26 -37.69
N ASP A 252 -43.38 -6.22 -36.95
CA ASP A 252 -43.94 -7.46 -37.51
C ASP A 252 -45.09 -7.97 -36.62
N TRP A 253 -46.13 -8.57 -37.22
CA TRP A 253 -47.25 -9.17 -36.50
C TRP A 253 -47.74 -10.43 -37.22
N LYS A 254 -47.72 -11.55 -36.52
CA LYS A 254 -48.15 -12.87 -36.98
C LYS A 254 -48.91 -13.57 -35.85
N ASN A 255 -49.61 -14.65 -36.19
CA ASN A 255 -50.41 -15.40 -35.23
C ASN A 255 -49.60 -15.96 -34.05
N ASP A 256 -48.30 -16.20 -34.26
CA ASP A 256 -47.39 -16.79 -33.28
C ASP A 256 -46.23 -15.88 -32.83
N SER A 257 -46.11 -14.68 -33.42
CA SER A 257 -44.98 -13.79 -33.17
C SER A 257 -45.29 -12.32 -33.46
N ILE A 258 -44.81 -11.44 -32.60
CA ILE A 258 -44.92 -9.97 -32.76
C ILE A 258 -43.53 -9.35 -32.53
N LYS A 259 -43.14 -8.38 -33.34
CA LYS A 259 -41.97 -7.51 -33.08
C LYS A 259 -42.43 -6.08 -32.92
N VAL A 260 -42.09 -5.45 -31.80
CA VAL A 260 -42.53 -4.09 -31.47
C VAL A 260 -41.41 -3.34 -30.75
N ARG A 261 -41.26 -2.04 -31.00
CA ARG A 261 -40.35 -1.19 -30.22
C ARG A 261 -40.93 -0.90 -28.85
N CYS A 262 -40.09 -0.90 -27.82
CA CYS A 262 -40.47 -0.47 -26.49
C CYS A 262 -40.85 1.03 -26.53
N PRO A 263 -42.09 1.40 -26.17
CA PRO A 263 -42.56 2.77 -26.33
C PRO A 263 -41.92 3.74 -25.31
N ILE A 264 -41.86 5.01 -25.68
CA ILE A 264 -41.44 6.09 -24.78
C ILE A 264 -42.41 6.16 -23.59
N GLY A 265 -41.87 6.19 -22.38
CA GLY A 265 -42.66 6.18 -21.14
C GLY A 265 -42.93 4.79 -20.57
N ALA A 266 -42.49 3.72 -21.23
CA ALA A 266 -42.54 2.39 -20.64
C ALA A 266 -41.65 2.31 -19.39
N VAL A 267 -42.14 1.63 -18.36
CA VAL A 267 -41.44 1.31 -17.11
C VAL A 267 -41.43 -0.21 -16.91
N SER A 268 -40.49 -0.76 -16.14
CA SER A 268 -40.46 -2.20 -15.85
C SER A 268 -41.81 -2.71 -15.34
N GLY A 269 -42.23 -3.90 -15.77
CA GLY A 269 -43.55 -4.42 -15.40
C GLY A 269 -43.96 -5.62 -16.23
N GLN A 270 -45.23 -5.66 -16.65
CA GLN A 270 -45.86 -6.79 -17.33
C GLN A 270 -46.27 -6.45 -18.75
N LEU A 271 -45.96 -7.34 -19.68
CA LEU A 271 -46.35 -7.25 -21.08
C LEU A 271 -47.53 -8.18 -21.35
N SER A 272 -48.52 -7.70 -22.10
CA SER A 272 -49.64 -8.51 -22.60
C SER A 272 -49.94 -8.21 -24.07
N VAL A 273 -50.68 -9.11 -24.73
CA VAL A 273 -51.20 -8.94 -26.09
C VAL A 273 -52.72 -8.95 -26.01
N ARG A 274 -53.37 -8.01 -26.67
CA ARG A 274 -54.83 -7.93 -26.76
C ARG A 274 -55.30 -8.16 -28.18
N VAL A 275 -56.18 -9.15 -28.36
CA VAL A 275 -56.76 -9.57 -29.64
C VAL A 275 -58.28 -9.42 -29.55
N GLY A 276 -58.82 -8.41 -30.23
CA GLY A 276 -60.23 -8.02 -30.05
C GLY A 276 -60.55 -7.68 -28.58
N THR A 277 -61.48 -8.42 -27.98
CA THR A 277 -61.85 -8.28 -26.57
C THR A 277 -61.01 -9.14 -25.63
N GLN A 278 -60.24 -10.10 -26.15
CA GLN A 278 -59.48 -11.08 -25.38
C GLN A 278 -58.06 -10.57 -25.09
N GLY A 279 -57.56 -10.85 -23.90
CA GLY A 279 -56.19 -10.52 -23.49
C GLY A 279 -55.39 -11.78 -23.21
N SER A 280 -54.06 -11.70 -23.38
CA SER A 280 -53.18 -12.80 -23.05
C SER A 280 -52.82 -12.87 -21.57
N ASN A 281 -52.11 -13.92 -21.17
CA ASN A 281 -51.31 -13.91 -19.95
C ASN A 281 -50.29 -12.76 -19.95
N TYR A 282 -49.82 -12.41 -18.76
CA TYR A 282 -48.78 -11.40 -18.54
C TYR A 282 -47.39 -12.04 -18.51
N VAL A 283 -46.43 -11.40 -19.18
CA VAL A 283 -45.01 -11.78 -19.13
C VAL A 283 -44.18 -10.62 -18.59
N PRO A 284 -43.39 -10.80 -17.52
CA PRO A 284 -42.62 -9.73 -16.94
C PRO A 284 -41.49 -9.27 -17.87
N TYR A 285 -41.18 -7.97 -17.85
CA TYR A 285 -40.03 -7.38 -18.51
C TYR A 285 -39.36 -6.32 -17.62
N THR A 286 -38.09 -6.01 -17.90
CA THR A 286 -37.34 -4.96 -17.20
C THR A 286 -36.89 -3.90 -18.18
N ILE A 287 -37.23 -2.64 -17.91
CA ILE A 287 -36.63 -1.49 -18.56
C ILE A 287 -35.28 -1.19 -17.90
N ILE A 288 -34.21 -1.31 -18.66
CA ILE A 288 -32.87 -0.91 -18.25
C ILE A 288 -32.79 0.61 -18.43
N MET A 289 -32.85 1.35 -17.33
CA MET A 289 -32.52 2.76 -17.35
C MET A 289 -30.98 2.91 -17.27
N PRO A 290 -30.33 3.66 -18.18
CA PRO A 290 -28.94 4.02 -17.99
C PRO A 290 -28.83 4.81 -16.68
N LYS A 291 -27.98 4.36 -15.76
CA LYS A 291 -27.72 5.14 -14.54
C LYS A 291 -27.08 6.48 -14.98
N PRO A 292 -27.55 7.64 -14.48
CA PRO A 292 -26.98 8.93 -14.85
C PRO A 292 -25.50 9.02 -14.45
N ASP A 293 -24.64 9.67 -15.22
CA ASP A 293 -23.24 9.85 -14.84
C ASP A 293 -23.11 10.68 -13.55
N PRO A 294 -22.07 10.44 -12.73
CA PRO A 294 -21.79 11.29 -11.57
C PRO A 294 -21.54 12.73 -12.02
N ILE A 295 -22.01 13.71 -11.26
CA ILE A 295 -21.81 15.13 -11.57
C ILE A 295 -21.26 15.82 -10.33
N ILE A 296 -20.15 16.53 -10.50
CA ILE A 296 -19.62 17.45 -9.49
C ILE A 296 -20.24 18.82 -9.71
N ASN A 297 -20.99 19.30 -8.72
CA ASN A 297 -21.59 20.63 -8.71
C ASN A 297 -20.62 21.68 -8.16
N SER A 298 -19.90 21.34 -7.08
CA SER A 298 -18.92 22.23 -6.46
C SER A 298 -17.88 21.47 -5.64
N ILE A 299 -16.76 22.13 -5.37
CA ILE A 299 -15.73 21.71 -4.41
C ILE A 299 -15.54 22.82 -3.38
N SER A 300 -15.14 22.47 -2.15
CA SER A 300 -15.02 23.42 -1.02
C SER A 300 -14.09 24.60 -1.31
N LYS A 301 -13.03 24.36 -2.09
CA LYS A 301 -12.13 25.37 -2.68
C LYS A 301 -11.43 24.75 -3.89
N ASN A 302 -10.67 25.53 -4.64
CA ASN A 302 -9.95 25.09 -5.85
C ASN A 302 -8.42 25.08 -5.68
N ASN A 303 -7.94 25.21 -4.45
CA ASN A 303 -6.52 25.30 -4.14
C ASN A 303 -6.20 24.59 -2.82
N PHE A 304 -5.47 23.48 -2.88
CA PHE A 304 -5.36 22.51 -1.79
C PHE A 304 -3.93 22.20 -1.36
N GLU A 305 -3.74 21.84 -0.09
CA GLU A 305 -2.51 21.22 0.40
C GLU A 305 -2.65 19.69 0.39
N VAL A 306 -1.54 18.95 0.20
CA VAL A 306 -1.56 17.48 0.31
C VAL A 306 -1.93 17.09 1.74
N GLY A 307 -2.88 16.14 1.90
CA GLY A 307 -3.42 15.72 3.19
C GLY A 307 -4.56 16.58 3.72
N GLU A 308 -4.87 17.71 3.08
CA GLU A 308 -6.03 18.52 3.43
C GLU A 308 -7.34 17.78 3.12
N GLU A 309 -8.33 17.86 4.02
CA GLU A 309 -9.68 17.36 3.76
C GLU A 309 -10.48 18.36 2.92
N ILE A 310 -11.08 17.89 1.83
CA ILE A 310 -11.91 18.68 0.93
C ILE A 310 -13.32 18.11 0.87
N THR A 311 -14.30 18.96 0.56
CA THR A 311 -15.70 18.54 0.33
C THR A 311 -16.06 18.72 -1.13
N ILE A 312 -16.63 17.68 -1.74
CA ILE A 312 -17.11 17.64 -3.11
C ILE A 312 -18.63 17.46 -3.04
N ASN A 313 -19.39 18.43 -3.54
CA ASN A 313 -20.85 18.34 -3.61
C ASN A 313 -21.28 18.02 -5.04
N GLY A 314 -22.25 17.14 -5.21
CA GLY A 314 -22.65 16.67 -6.53
C GLY A 314 -23.93 15.85 -6.51
N SER A 315 -24.04 14.96 -7.49
CA SER A 315 -25.19 14.05 -7.65
C SER A 315 -24.75 12.76 -8.35
N ASN A 316 -25.50 11.69 -8.15
CA ASN A 316 -25.27 10.35 -8.72
C ASN A 316 -23.93 9.73 -8.28
N PHE A 317 -23.43 10.07 -7.09
CA PHE A 317 -22.22 9.49 -6.50
C PHE A 317 -22.44 8.11 -5.89
N THR A 318 -23.70 7.71 -5.70
CA THR A 318 -24.16 6.52 -4.95
C THR A 318 -23.82 6.57 -3.46
N ASP A 319 -24.55 5.81 -2.66
CA ASP A 319 -24.35 5.75 -1.21
C ASP A 319 -23.26 4.74 -0.78
N ASP A 320 -22.75 3.93 -1.73
CA ASP A 320 -21.79 2.87 -1.45
C ASP A 320 -20.39 3.22 -1.98
N LEU A 321 -19.40 3.23 -1.09
CA LEU A 321 -17.98 3.28 -1.46
C LEU A 321 -17.46 1.87 -1.76
N THR A 322 -17.17 1.58 -3.02
CA THR A 322 -16.60 0.32 -3.53
C THR A 322 -15.22 0.57 -4.16
N GLU A 323 -14.52 -0.49 -4.60
CA GLU A 323 -13.25 -0.35 -5.32
C GLU A 323 -13.37 0.43 -6.63
N THR A 324 -14.55 0.41 -7.25
CA THR A 324 -14.87 1.08 -8.52
C THR A 324 -15.50 2.47 -8.34
N THR A 325 -15.65 2.94 -7.10
CA THR A 325 -16.08 4.31 -6.78
C THR A 325 -14.95 5.07 -6.09
N TYR A 326 -14.47 6.17 -6.66
CA TYR A 326 -13.36 6.93 -6.07
C TYR A 326 -13.24 8.35 -6.63
N VAL A 327 -12.54 9.21 -5.90
CA VAL A 327 -12.08 10.52 -6.36
C VAL A 327 -10.67 10.38 -6.97
N ASP A 328 -10.50 10.96 -8.16
CA ASP A 328 -9.23 11.04 -8.89
C ASP A 328 -8.70 12.46 -8.87
N PHE A 329 -7.46 12.61 -8.40
CA PHE A 329 -6.68 13.85 -8.38
C PHE A 329 -5.67 13.85 -9.53
N ASN A 330 -6.18 14.07 -10.74
CA ASN A 330 -5.39 14.13 -11.98
C ASN A 330 -4.49 12.88 -12.18
N GLY A 331 -5.09 11.69 -12.09
CA GLY A 331 -4.40 10.40 -12.21
C GLY A 331 -3.97 9.77 -10.88
N VAL A 332 -4.18 10.45 -9.75
CA VAL A 332 -3.91 9.91 -8.41
C VAL A 332 -5.22 9.58 -7.70
N LYS A 333 -5.49 8.28 -7.52
CA LYS A 333 -6.67 7.78 -6.80
C LYS A 333 -6.56 8.10 -5.30
N ALA A 334 -7.58 8.74 -4.74
CA ALA A 334 -7.68 8.97 -3.31
C ALA A 334 -8.15 7.71 -2.55
N LEU A 335 -7.65 7.54 -1.33
CA LEU A 335 -7.92 6.39 -0.47
C LEU A 335 -8.46 6.74 0.92
N ASP A 336 -8.31 7.99 1.37
CA ASP A 336 -8.70 8.44 2.71
C ASP A 336 -9.99 9.28 2.63
N TYR A 337 -11.13 8.61 2.80
CA TYR A 337 -12.47 9.21 2.79
C TYR A 337 -13.01 9.30 4.21
N THR A 338 -13.49 10.48 4.58
CA THR A 338 -14.16 10.70 5.88
C THR A 338 -15.68 10.71 5.76
N ASN A 339 -16.20 10.89 4.54
CA ASN A 339 -17.62 10.75 4.24
C ASN A 339 -17.83 10.42 2.75
N TRP A 340 -18.78 9.55 2.44
CA TRP A 340 -19.27 9.32 1.08
C TRP A 340 -20.78 9.17 1.10
N SER A 341 -21.47 9.87 0.19
CA SER A 341 -22.90 9.72 -0.06
C SER A 341 -23.23 10.11 -1.50
N ASP A 342 -24.47 9.85 -1.94
CA ASP A 342 -24.90 10.16 -3.31
C ASP A 342 -24.79 11.64 -3.71
N ILE A 343 -24.70 12.55 -2.73
CA ILE A 343 -24.66 14.01 -2.95
C ILE A 343 -23.40 14.70 -2.42
N GLN A 344 -22.60 14.05 -1.57
CA GLN A 344 -21.44 14.67 -0.95
C GLN A 344 -20.33 13.67 -0.63
N ILE A 345 -19.10 14.04 -1.00
CA ILE A 345 -17.88 13.29 -0.68
C ILE A 345 -16.97 14.19 0.16
N LYS A 346 -16.42 13.66 1.26
CA LYS A 346 -15.31 14.26 1.99
C LYS A 346 -14.10 13.33 1.91
N VAL A 347 -12.99 13.88 1.45
CA VAL A 347 -11.79 13.11 1.10
C VAL A 347 -10.55 13.93 1.39
N LYS A 348 -9.47 13.28 1.83
CA LYS A 348 -8.16 13.92 1.93
C LYS A 348 -7.42 13.89 0.61
N VAL A 349 -6.78 15.00 0.28
CA VAL A 349 -5.93 15.13 -0.91
C VAL A 349 -4.78 14.12 -0.81
N PRO A 350 -4.66 13.16 -1.75
CA PRO A 350 -3.68 12.09 -1.65
C PRO A 350 -2.25 12.57 -1.88
N GLN A 351 -1.29 11.84 -1.33
CA GLN A 351 0.13 12.07 -1.62
C GLN A 351 0.40 11.85 -3.13
N GLY A 352 1.17 12.76 -3.73
CA GLY A 352 1.47 12.71 -5.17
C GLY A 352 0.44 13.38 -6.07
N ALA A 353 -0.66 13.91 -5.53
CA ALA A 353 -1.62 14.69 -6.29
C ALA A 353 -0.93 15.84 -7.05
N GLN A 354 -1.33 16.05 -8.31
CA GLN A 354 -0.82 17.11 -9.17
C GLN A 354 -1.93 18.12 -9.45
N SER A 355 -1.61 19.40 -9.70
CA SER A 355 -2.60 20.37 -10.20
C SER A 355 -3.24 19.86 -11.51
N GLY A 356 -4.54 20.03 -11.68
CA GLY A 356 -5.25 19.51 -12.85
C GLY A 356 -6.76 19.37 -12.62
N LYS A 357 -7.36 18.34 -13.21
CA LYS A 357 -8.81 18.08 -13.09
C LYS A 357 -9.11 17.04 -12.04
N LEU A 358 -9.96 17.40 -11.10
CA LEU A 358 -10.55 16.48 -10.13
C LEU A 358 -11.78 15.82 -10.77
N ARG A 359 -11.88 14.50 -10.65
CA ARG A 359 -13.02 13.70 -11.14
C ARG A 359 -13.51 12.71 -10.10
N VAL A 360 -14.77 12.32 -10.20
CA VAL A 360 -15.37 11.22 -9.44
C VAL A 360 -15.69 10.08 -10.41
N TYR A 361 -15.25 8.88 -10.07
CA TYR A 361 -15.56 7.64 -10.76
C TYR A 361 -16.61 6.87 -9.96
N VAL A 362 -17.63 6.34 -10.62
CA VAL A 362 -18.68 5.52 -10.00
C VAL A 362 -19.04 4.35 -10.91
N ASP A 363 -18.60 3.15 -10.55
CA ASP A 363 -18.84 1.91 -11.31
C ASP A 363 -18.46 2.03 -12.79
N GLY A 364 -17.33 2.67 -13.07
CA GLY A 364 -16.83 2.91 -14.43
C GLY A 364 -17.43 4.12 -15.16
N ARG A 365 -18.41 4.82 -14.56
CA ARG A 365 -18.88 6.14 -15.04
C ARG A 365 -17.99 7.25 -14.50
N ILE A 366 -17.82 8.34 -15.25
CA ILE A 366 -16.87 9.42 -14.94
C ILE A 366 -17.61 10.75 -14.87
N SER A 367 -17.30 11.56 -13.87
CA SER A 367 -17.90 12.89 -13.75
C SER A 367 -17.30 13.92 -14.70
N ASN A 368 -17.95 15.09 -14.77
CA ASN A 368 -17.27 16.30 -15.21
C ASN A 368 -16.00 16.55 -14.37
N GLY A 369 -15.02 17.23 -14.96
CA GLY A 369 -13.79 17.60 -14.27
C GLY A 369 -13.84 19.04 -13.76
N ILE A 370 -13.49 19.27 -12.50
CA ILE A 370 -13.26 20.61 -11.96
C ILE A 370 -11.76 20.86 -11.82
N ASP A 371 -11.30 22.01 -12.30
CA ASP A 371 -9.90 22.41 -12.18
C ASP A 371 -9.55 22.76 -10.73
N TYR A 372 -8.41 22.27 -10.27
CA TYR A 372 -7.81 22.62 -8.98
C TYR A 372 -6.29 22.78 -9.10
N THR A 373 -5.72 23.50 -8.15
CA THR A 373 -4.28 23.61 -7.97
C THR A 373 -3.86 22.98 -6.65
N ILE A 374 -2.72 22.28 -6.65
CA ILE A 374 -2.03 21.90 -5.41
C ILE A 374 -1.15 23.08 -5.01
N GLN A 375 -1.42 23.69 -3.86
CA GLN A 375 -0.44 24.53 -3.20
C GLN A 375 0.68 23.64 -2.69
N ILE A 376 1.88 23.89 -3.21
CA ILE A 376 3.12 23.45 -2.60
C ILE A 376 3.41 24.44 -1.46
N ASN A 377 2.61 24.39 -0.39
CA ASN A 377 2.72 25.32 0.74
C ASN A 377 3.53 24.74 1.89
N THR A 378 4.56 23.99 1.55
CA THR A 378 5.40 23.36 2.54
C THR A 378 6.83 23.75 2.26
N THR A 379 7.20 24.93 2.78
CA THR A 379 8.61 25.30 2.92
C THR A 379 9.33 24.07 3.50
N PRO A 380 10.36 23.51 2.82
CA PRO A 380 11.08 22.37 3.36
C PRO A 380 11.60 22.76 4.75
N GLN A 381 11.60 21.81 5.69
CA GLN A 381 12.05 22.09 7.05
C GLN A 381 13.07 21.05 7.47
N ILE A 382 14.29 21.48 7.76
CA ILE A 382 15.29 20.66 8.43
C ILE A 382 14.95 20.65 9.92
N THR A 383 14.78 19.46 10.49
CA THR A 383 14.53 19.25 11.93
C THR A 383 15.76 18.76 12.68
N SER A 384 16.70 18.10 11.99
CA SER A 384 18.01 17.73 12.53
C SER A 384 18.95 17.25 11.43
N ILE A 385 20.26 17.29 11.70
CA ILE A 385 21.28 16.62 10.89
C ILE A 385 22.06 15.71 11.83
N ILE A 386 22.21 14.43 11.46
CA ILE A 386 22.79 13.40 12.31
C ILE A 386 23.87 12.64 11.54
N PRO A 387 25.14 12.63 12.03
CA PRO A 387 25.65 13.43 13.15
C PRO A 387 25.57 14.95 12.86
N GLY A 388 25.58 15.79 13.90
CA GLY A 388 25.50 17.26 13.75
C GLY A 388 26.82 17.92 13.34
N THR A 389 27.90 17.15 13.30
CA THR A 389 29.23 17.53 12.82
C THR A 389 29.87 16.32 12.13
N ALA A 390 30.66 16.54 11.09
CA ALA A 390 31.46 15.49 10.44
C ALA A 390 32.58 16.08 9.58
N ALA A 391 33.62 15.28 9.31
CA ALA A 391 34.65 15.61 8.31
C ALA A 391 34.12 15.41 6.88
N PRO A 392 34.77 15.99 5.86
CA PRO A 392 34.45 15.72 4.45
C PRO A 392 34.36 14.21 4.13
N ASN A 393 33.50 13.87 3.17
CA ASN A 393 33.20 12.52 2.67
C ASN A 393 32.49 11.56 3.64
N LEU A 394 32.31 11.92 4.92
CA LEU A 394 31.49 11.13 5.84
C LEU A 394 30.00 11.29 5.53
N GLU A 395 29.23 10.22 5.77
CA GLU A 395 27.78 10.22 5.57
C GLU A 395 27.05 10.90 6.72
N VAL A 396 26.07 11.74 6.38
CA VAL A 396 25.17 12.40 7.33
C VAL A 396 23.73 12.28 6.85
N SER A 397 22.80 12.18 7.81
CA SER A 397 21.36 12.09 7.58
C SER A 397 20.69 13.40 7.97
N ILE A 398 20.13 14.11 6.98
CA ILE A 398 19.33 15.32 7.17
C ILE A 398 17.88 14.88 7.36
N LYS A 399 17.35 15.05 8.58
CA LYS A 399 15.95 14.78 8.90
C LYS A 399 15.13 16.04 8.75
N GLY A 400 13.88 15.88 8.32
CA GLY A 400 12.99 17.00 8.14
C GLY A 400 11.60 16.65 7.69
N LYS A 401 10.97 17.61 7.02
CA LYS A 401 9.64 17.50 6.42
C LYS A 401 9.63 18.18 5.07
N ASN A 402 8.77 17.70 4.18
CA ASN A 402 8.46 18.32 2.90
C ASN A 402 9.65 18.37 1.93
N PHE A 403 10.52 17.36 2.00
CA PHE A 403 11.63 17.20 1.05
C PHE A 403 11.19 16.60 -0.29
N GLY A 404 9.97 16.06 -0.36
CA GLY A 404 9.48 15.31 -1.52
C GLY A 404 9.95 13.85 -1.49
N SER A 405 9.15 12.95 -2.06
CA SER A 405 9.44 11.51 -2.08
C SER A 405 10.61 11.10 -2.98
N THR A 406 11.06 11.99 -3.87
CA THR A 406 12.22 11.80 -4.73
C THR A 406 12.97 13.11 -4.89
N LYS A 407 14.29 13.05 -5.17
CA LYS A 407 15.12 14.25 -5.34
C LYS A 407 14.63 15.15 -6.47
N GLY A 408 14.35 14.61 -7.66
CA GLY A 408 14.09 15.40 -8.85
C GLY A 408 15.18 16.46 -9.09
N ASN A 409 14.76 17.71 -9.29
CA ASN A 409 15.64 18.87 -9.44
C ASN A 409 16.08 19.52 -8.11
N SER A 410 15.75 18.90 -6.97
CA SER A 410 16.09 19.40 -5.64
C SER A 410 17.58 19.20 -5.33
N ARG A 411 18.11 20.01 -4.40
CA ARG A 411 19.53 20.00 -4.01
C ARG A 411 19.74 20.32 -2.53
N VAL A 412 20.89 19.91 -2.01
CA VAL A 412 21.37 20.23 -0.65
C VAL A 412 22.63 21.07 -0.75
N LEU A 413 22.69 22.13 0.07
CA LEU A 413 23.82 23.07 0.12
C LEU A 413 24.39 23.09 1.54
N PHE A 414 25.72 22.96 1.68
CA PHE A 414 26.46 23.26 2.90
C PHE A 414 27.10 24.64 2.73
N GLY A 415 26.41 25.70 3.18
CA GLY A 415 26.77 27.07 2.82
C GLY A 415 26.62 27.30 1.31
N THR A 416 27.72 27.47 0.60
CA THR A 416 27.76 27.61 -0.87
C THR A 416 28.16 26.33 -1.59
N PHE A 417 28.49 25.26 -0.87
CA PHE A 417 28.95 24.00 -1.45
C PHE A 417 27.76 23.09 -1.73
N GLU A 418 27.52 22.78 -3.01
CA GLU A 418 26.47 21.84 -3.41
C GLU A 418 26.90 20.40 -3.17
N VAL A 419 26.03 19.62 -2.54
CA VAL A 419 26.21 18.18 -2.39
C VAL A 419 26.02 17.51 -3.74
N ILE A 420 27.01 16.72 -4.14
CA ILE A 420 26.96 15.89 -5.36
C ILE A 420 26.74 14.40 -5.05
N ASN A 421 27.04 13.96 -3.82
CA ASN A 421 26.96 12.56 -3.40
C ASN A 421 25.76 12.33 -2.47
N TYR A 422 24.69 11.78 -3.02
CA TYR A 422 23.47 11.43 -2.29
C TYR A 422 23.40 9.92 -2.04
N VAL A 423 23.03 9.54 -0.82
CA VAL A 423 22.85 8.15 -0.38
C VAL A 423 21.38 7.73 -0.50
N GLU A 424 20.46 8.63 -0.11
CA GLU A 424 19.01 8.39 -0.15
C GLU A 424 18.23 9.72 -0.21
N TRP A 425 16.96 9.65 -0.63
CA TRP A 425 16.04 10.78 -0.60
C TRP A 425 14.60 10.30 -0.34
N THR A 426 13.96 10.88 0.67
CA THR A 426 12.55 10.68 1.01
C THR A 426 11.96 11.99 1.50
N ASP A 427 10.64 12.04 1.72
CA ASP A 427 9.97 13.29 2.15
C ASP A 427 10.44 13.80 3.53
N THR A 428 11.00 12.92 4.37
CA THR A 428 11.41 13.24 5.74
C THR A 428 12.90 13.03 6.03
N GLN A 429 13.67 12.55 5.06
CA GLN A 429 15.07 12.18 5.24
C GLN A 429 15.88 12.23 3.94
N ILE A 430 17.05 12.84 3.99
CA ILE A 430 18.04 12.88 2.91
C ILE A 430 19.39 12.42 3.47
N GLY A 431 19.98 11.39 2.87
CA GLY A 431 21.34 10.94 3.19
C GLY A 431 22.33 11.52 2.21
N VAL A 432 23.41 12.12 2.70
CA VAL A 432 24.44 12.78 1.87
C VAL A 432 25.84 12.49 2.40
N LYS A 433 26.86 12.55 1.55
CA LYS A 433 28.26 12.68 2.00
C LYS A 433 28.63 14.16 2.11
N VAL A 434 29.25 14.54 3.23
CA VAL A 434 29.68 15.94 3.47
C VAL A 434 30.64 16.36 2.35
N PRO A 435 30.38 17.49 1.65
CA PRO A 435 31.24 17.93 0.56
C PRO A 435 32.63 18.32 1.07
N VAL A 436 33.65 18.16 0.22
CA VAL A 436 34.98 18.70 0.49
C VAL A 436 34.91 20.22 0.47
N THR A 437 35.23 20.85 1.60
CA THR A 437 35.28 22.31 1.74
C THR A 437 36.74 22.76 1.76
N ASN A 438 37.01 23.98 1.29
CA ASN A 438 38.36 24.56 1.33
C ASN A 438 38.82 24.94 2.74
N SER A 439 37.93 24.86 3.75
CA SER A 439 38.22 25.19 5.14
C SER A 439 37.19 24.52 6.07
N PRO A 440 37.60 24.06 7.26
CA PRO A 440 36.68 23.61 8.30
C PRO A 440 35.94 24.79 8.94
N GLY A 441 34.80 24.51 9.57
CA GLY A 441 33.99 25.52 10.23
C GLY A 441 32.50 25.21 10.25
N GLU A 442 31.71 26.14 10.76
CA GLU A 442 30.26 26.06 10.75
C GLU A 442 29.70 26.51 9.39
N PHE A 443 28.84 25.66 8.81
CA PHE A 443 28.13 25.91 7.56
C PHE A 443 26.63 25.87 7.83
N MET A 444 25.89 26.76 7.16
CA MET A 444 24.45 26.74 7.16
C MET A 444 23.94 25.80 6.07
N VAL A 445 23.37 24.67 6.48
CA VAL A 445 22.80 23.69 5.57
C VAL A 445 21.39 24.12 5.16
N VAL A 446 21.11 24.01 3.85
CA VAL A 446 19.80 24.30 3.26
C VAL A 446 19.42 23.18 2.31
N VAL A 447 18.15 22.75 2.37
CA VAL A 447 17.52 21.92 1.35
C VAL A 447 16.67 22.82 0.47
N GLU A 448 16.89 22.76 -0.85
CA GLU A 448 16.10 23.50 -1.83
C GLU A 448 15.26 22.53 -2.65
N VAL A 449 13.94 22.67 -2.56
CA VAL A 449 12.95 21.85 -3.26
C VAL A 449 12.11 22.77 -4.13
N ASN A 450 12.10 22.54 -5.45
CA ASN A 450 11.34 23.37 -6.41
C ASN A 450 11.60 24.88 -6.25
N SER A 451 12.88 25.26 -6.07
CA SER A 451 13.30 26.65 -5.85
C SER A 451 12.84 27.29 -4.53
N VAL A 452 12.29 26.50 -3.59
CA VAL A 452 11.95 26.93 -2.23
C VAL A 452 13.00 26.39 -1.27
N GLN A 453 13.61 27.28 -0.50
CA GLN A 453 14.64 26.93 0.49
C GLN A 453 14.04 26.59 1.85
N SER A 454 14.70 25.66 2.56
CA SER A 454 14.35 25.34 3.93
C SER A 454 14.80 26.40 4.93
N ASN A 455 14.47 26.21 6.20
CA ASN A 455 15.25 26.85 7.26
C ASN A 455 16.74 26.47 7.13
N LYS A 456 17.61 27.38 7.56
CA LYS A 456 19.05 27.14 7.66
C LYS A 456 19.34 26.32 8.91
N TRP A 457 20.11 25.25 8.80
CA TRP A 457 20.52 24.42 9.92
C TRP A 457 22.03 24.48 10.12
N PRO A 458 22.54 24.85 11.31
CA PRO A 458 23.98 24.90 11.54
C PRO A 458 24.57 23.49 11.55
N PHE A 459 25.69 23.31 10.84
CA PHE A 459 26.45 22.07 10.80
C PHE A 459 27.94 22.39 10.82
N THR A 460 28.71 21.76 11.70
CA THR A 460 30.17 21.95 11.73
C THR A 460 30.85 20.93 10.85
N VAL A 461 31.42 21.40 9.74
CA VAL A 461 32.39 20.61 8.98
C VAL A 461 33.69 20.64 9.76
N LEU A 462 34.09 19.47 10.27
CA LEU A 462 35.34 19.33 11.00
C LEU A 462 36.52 19.50 10.05
N ALA A 463 37.67 19.93 10.59
CA ALA A 463 38.93 19.75 9.88
C ALA A 463 39.03 18.27 9.51
N GLN A 464 39.42 17.99 8.27
CA GLN A 464 40.00 16.68 7.98
C GLN A 464 41.10 16.51 9.03
N ALA A 465 41.02 15.45 9.84
CA ALA A 465 41.91 15.28 10.99
C ALA A 465 43.36 15.49 10.51
N ASN A 466 44.18 16.21 11.29
CA ASN A 466 45.61 16.35 10.96
C ASN A 466 46.14 14.98 10.60
N ALA A 467 46.55 14.81 9.34
CA ALA A 467 47.00 13.53 8.83
C ALA A 467 48.08 13.01 9.77
N ILE A 468 47.88 11.81 10.32
CA ILE A 468 48.88 11.20 11.19
C ILE A 468 50.12 10.85 10.36
N VAL A 469 49.91 10.51 9.09
CA VAL A 469 50.92 10.16 8.11
C VAL A 469 50.80 11.11 6.92
N ASP A 470 51.90 11.79 6.57
CA ASP A 470 51.97 12.59 5.35
C ASP A 470 52.03 11.66 4.13
N MET A 471 51.19 11.92 3.14
CA MET A 471 51.06 11.08 1.94
C MET A 471 51.46 11.86 0.68
N VAL A 472 52.01 11.15 -0.30
CA VAL A 472 52.42 11.64 -1.60
C VAL A 472 51.60 10.95 -2.69
N GLU A 473 51.02 11.72 -3.61
CA GLU A 473 50.31 11.15 -4.77
C GLU A 473 51.32 10.63 -5.80
N ILE A 474 51.16 9.36 -6.18
CA ILE A 474 51.95 8.68 -7.20
C ILE A 474 51.09 8.53 -8.46
N PRO A 475 51.52 9.05 -9.61
CA PRO A 475 50.73 9.01 -10.84
C PRO A 475 50.67 7.58 -11.42
N ALA A 476 49.51 7.23 -12.00
CA ALA A 476 49.36 6.01 -12.79
C ALA A 476 50.41 5.91 -13.90
N GLY A 477 50.84 4.70 -14.23
CA GLY A 477 51.85 4.50 -15.27
C GLY A 477 52.27 3.06 -15.46
N THR A 478 53.19 2.86 -16.39
CA THR A 478 53.71 1.54 -16.77
C THR A 478 55.23 1.53 -16.60
N PHE A 479 55.76 0.46 -16.01
CA PHE A 479 57.20 0.28 -15.83
C PHE A 479 57.62 -1.17 -16.07
N MET A 480 58.94 -1.39 -16.17
CA MET A 480 59.53 -2.72 -16.19
C MET A 480 59.88 -3.13 -14.76
N MET A 481 59.19 -4.13 -14.23
CA MET A 481 59.43 -4.71 -12.91
C MET A 481 60.52 -5.78 -13.00
N GLY A 482 61.36 -5.89 -11.96
CA GLY A 482 62.41 -6.89 -11.83
C GLY A 482 63.82 -6.41 -12.22
N CYS A 483 64.82 -7.22 -11.92
CA CYS A 483 66.25 -6.94 -12.14
C CYS A 483 66.80 -7.65 -13.39
N GLY A 484 66.06 -8.59 -13.98
CA GLY A 484 66.53 -9.38 -15.13
C GLY A 484 67.44 -10.49 -14.64
N ASP A 485 68.55 -10.76 -15.34
CA ASP A 485 69.43 -11.91 -15.05
C ASP A 485 70.31 -11.71 -13.79
N GLU A 486 70.14 -10.63 -13.03
CA GLU A 486 71.00 -10.29 -11.89
C GLU A 486 70.76 -11.19 -10.66
N SER A 487 69.51 -11.60 -10.42
CA SER A 487 69.15 -12.54 -9.34
C SER A 487 67.90 -13.33 -9.72
N GLN A 488 67.84 -14.58 -9.25
CA GLN A 488 66.68 -15.45 -9.45
C GLN A 488 65.42 -14.91 -8.76
N ASP A 489 65.56 -14.12 -7.70
CA ASP A 489 64.44 -13.53 -6.95
C ASP A 489 63.78 -12.33 -7.67
N CYS A 490 64.38 -11.81 -8.74
CA CYS A 490 63.85 -10.68 -9.52
C CYS A 490 63.92 -10.90 -11.04
N TYR A 491 63.95 -12.16 -11.46
CA TYR A 491 63.88 -12.63 -12.85
C TYR A 491 62.50 -13.25 -13.16
N PRO A 492 61.93 -13.08 -14.38
CA PRO A 492 62.37 -12.20 -15.47
C PRO A 492 61.80 -10.79 -15.35
N LYS A 493 62.40 -9.85 -16.09
CA LYS A 493 61.80 -8.51 -16.27
C LYS A 493 60.50 -8.62 -17.04
N HIS A 494 59.44 -8.02 -16.51
CA HIS A 494 58.13 -8.00 -17.16
C HIS A 494 57.46 -6.63 -17.00
N GLN A 495 56.51 -6.34 -17.87
CA GLN A 495 55.82 -5.05 -17.89
C GLN A 495 54.69 -5.04 -16.86
N VAL A 496 54.64 -4.03 -16.00
CA VAL A 496 53.54 -3.84 -15.06
C VAL A 496 52.91 -2.47 -15.26
N THR A 497 51.58 -2.43 -15.26
CA THR A 497 50.79 -1.19 -15.33
C THR A 497 50.06 -0.96 -14.02
N ILE A 498 50.30 0.20 -13.41
CA ILE A 498 49.50 0.74 -12.31
C ILE A 498 48.42 1.63 -12.93
N SER A 499 47.16 1.20 -12.86
CA SER A 499 46.06 1.78 -13.65
C SER A 499 45.48 3.07 -13.06
N LYS A 500 45.78 3.38 -11.80
CA LYS A 500 45.23 4.52 -11.07
C LYS A 500 46.31 5.24 -10.28
N ASN A 501 46.12 6.55 -10.09
CA ASN A 501 46.90 7.27 -9.09
C ASN A 501 46.63 6.65 -7.71
N PHE A 502 47.65 6.60 -6.87
CA PHE A 502 47.56 6.12 -5.50
C PHE A 502 48.41 6.99 -4.59
N TYR A 503 48.19 6.89 -3.28
CA TYR A 503 48.91 7.67 -2.29
C TYR A 503 49.84 6.77 -1.48
N VAL A 504 51.07 7.21 -1.26
CA VAL A 504 52.12 6.49 -0.51
C VAL A 504 52.58 7.36 0.66
N SER A 505 52.92 6.76 1.80
CA SER A 505 53.51 7.52 2.90
C SER A 505 54.80 8.17 2.43
N LYS A 506 54.97 9.46 2.73
CA LYS A 506 56.11 10.26 2.26
C LYS A 506 57.46 9.68 2.70
N THR A 507 57.48 9.10 3.89
CA THR A 507 58.62 8.42 4.50
C THR A 507 58.18 7.04 4.98
N GLU A 508 59.14 6.24 5.43
CA GLU A 508 58.87 5.13 6.34
C GLU A 508 58.02 5.62 7.54
N ILE A 509 57.18 4.74 8.09
CA ILE A 509 56.36 5.08 9.26
C ILE A 509 57.27 5.28 10.47
N SER A 510 57.24 6.47 11.08
CA SER A 510 58.06 6.77 12.25
C SER A 510 57.54 6.10 13.51
N GLN A 511 58.41 5.94 14.51
CA GLN A 511 58.02 5.41 15.82
C GLN A 511 56.97 6.30 16.50
N ALA A 512 57.03 7.63 16.32
CA ALA A 512 56.00 8.54 16.81
C ALA A 512 54.62 8.26 16.18
N GLN A 513 54.57 8.08 14.86
CA GLN A 513 53.35 7.75 14.12
C GLN A 513 52.79 6.39 14.56
N TYR A 514 53.65 5.36 14.63
CA TYR A 514 53.26 4.02 15.08
C TYR A 514 52.64 4.03 16.48
N LYS A 515 53.29 4.69 17.45
CA LYS A 515 52.76 4.82 18.83
C LYS A 515 51.40 5.50 18.85
N LYS A 516 51.23 6.57 18.07
CA LYS A 516 49.98 7.34 18.00
C LYS A 516 48.82 6.50 17.47
N VAL A 517 49.06 5.64 16.48
CA VAL A 517 48.01 4.80 15.87
C VAL A 517 47.73 3.53 16.68
N MET A 518 48.78 2.83 17.11
CA MET A 518 48.62 1.50 17.70
C MET A 518 48.20 1.56 19.16
N ASN A 519 48.55 2.64 19.87
CA ASN A 519 48.38 2.75 21.33
C ASN A 519 48.91 1.50 22.08
N GLN A 520 50.06 1.00 21.62
CA GLN A 520 50.75 -0.21 22.11
C GLN A 520 52.23 0.08 22.32
N SER A 521 52.95 -0.87 22.91
CA SER A 521 54.41 -0.79 23.03
C SER A 521 55.07 -0.71 21.65
N ASN A 522 55.93 0.28 21.49
CA ASN A 522 56.84 0.42 20.35
C ASN A 522 57.70 -0.88 20.22
N PRO A 523 57.73 -1.58 19.06
CA PRO A 523 58.45 -2.84 18.89
C PRO A 523 59.96 -2.68 18.59
N SER A 524 60.41 -1.48 18.19
CA SER A 524 61.79 -1.25 17.73
C SER A 524 62.87 -1.61 18.76
N SER A 525 64.02 -2.09 18.34
CA SER A 525 65.19 -2.26 19.19
C SER A 525 65.78 -0.93 19.68
N ILE A 526 65.87 0.07 18.78
CA ILE A 526 66.36 1.41 19.10
C ILE A 526 65.18 2.36 19.24
N LYS A 527 65.10 3.10 20.36
CA LYS A 527 63.97 3.96 20.71
C LYS A 527 64.27 5.43 20.42
N ASP A 528 63.70 5.92 19.34
CA ASP A 528 63.71 7.33 18.96
C ASP A 528 62.46 7.62 18.12
N ASP A 529 61.77 8.72 18.42
CA ASP A 529 60.46 9.03 17.85
C ASP A 529 60.52 9.35 16.35
N ASP A 530 61.66 9.86 15.89
CA ASP A 530 61.90 10.25 14.51
C ASP A 530 62.54 9.13 13.66
N ASN A 531 62.98 8.03 14.29
CA ASN A 531 63.41 6.83 13.59
C ASN A 531 62.21 6.08 12.98
N PRO A 532 62.42 5.24 11.95
CA PRO A 532 61.38 4.33 11.49
C PRO A 532 61.06 3.30 12.56
N VAL A 533 59.82 2.81 12.53
CA VAL A 533 59.43 1.66 13.36
C VAL A 533 59.98 0.37 12.75
N GLU A 534 60.64 -0.46 13.57
CA GLU A 534 61.21 -1.75 13.15
C GLU A 534 60.82 -2.89 14.11
N ARG A 535 61.13 -4.14 13.74
CA ARG A 535 60.76 -5.38 14.46
C ARG A 535 59.26 -5.62 14.62
N LEU A 536 58.48 -5.15 13.66
CA LEU A 536 57.07 -5.51 13.53
C LEU A 536 56.89 -6.76 12.67
N THR A 537 55.92 -7.59 13.09
CA THR A 537 55.37 -8.65 12.25
C THR A 537 54.51 -8.05 11.12
N TRP A 538 54.37 -8.77 10.01
CA TRP A 538 53.46 -8.37 8.93
C TRP A 538 52.02 -8.14 9.42
N LEU A 539 51.55 -8.95 10.38
CA LEU A 539 50.22 -8.81 10.96
C LEU A 539 50.05 -7.48 11.71
N GLN A 540 51.09 -6.99 12.37
CA GLN A 540 51.08 -5.68 13.02
C GLN A 540 51.06 -4.53 12.01
N ALA A 541 51.71 -4.69 10.86
CA ALA A 541 51.69 -3.69 9.78
C ALA A 541 50.29 -3.53 9.18
N VAL A 542 49.58 -4.63 8.93
CA VAL A 542 48.18 -4.58 8.43
C VAL A 542 47.19 -4.09 9.49
N ASP A 543 47.40 -4.41 10.77
CA ASP A 543 46.59 -3.85 11.88
C ASP A 543 46.80 -2.34 12.02
N PHE A 544 48.03 -1.84 11.85
CA PHE A 544 48.32 -0.41 11.79
C PHE A 544 47.52 0.28 10.68
N CYS A 545 47.49 -0.28 9.47
CA CYS A 545 46.73 0.27 8.35
C CYS A 545 45.23 0.39 8.67
N ASN A 546 44.62 -0.65 9.24
CA ASN A 546 43.21 -0.62 9.63
C ASN A 546 42.93 0.37 10.77
N ARG A 547 43.80 0.45 11.77
CA ARG A 547 43.66 1.41 12.88
C ARG A 547 43.80 2.85 12.41
N LEU A 548 44.77 3.13 11.56
CA LEU A 548 44.94 4.44 10.95
C LEU A 548 43.70 4.81 10.13
N SER A 549 43.18 3.86 9.33
CA SER A 549 41.94 4.04 8.57
C SER A 549 40.78 4.42 9.49
N LYS A 550 40.58 3.68 10.58
CA LYS A 550 39.55 3.98 11.58
C LYS A 550 39.74 5.34 12.26
N LEU A 551 40.96 5.69 12.64
CA LEU A 551 41.29 6.95 13.31
C LEU A 551 40.99 8.15 12.41
N GLU A 552 41.17 8.01 11.11
CA GLU A 552 40.93 9.07 10.13
C GLU A 552 39.58 8.95 9.41
N GLY A 553 38.73 7.99 9.80
CA GLY A 553 37.36 7.86 9.31
C GLY A 553 37.20 7.16 7.95
N TYR A 554 38.23 6.44 7.50
CA TYR A 554 38.20 5.63 6.28
C TYR A 554 37.72 4.19 6.51
N GLN A 555 37.29 3.53 5.43
CA GLN A 555 36.93 2.11 5.47
C GLN A 555 38.20 1.25 5.58
N GLU A 556 38.21 0.29 6.50
CA GLU A 556 39.30 -0.68 6.66
C GLU A 556 39.55 -1.48 5.37
N ALA A 557 40.82 -1.57 4.95
CA ALA A 557 41.22 -2.35 3.79
C ALA A 557 41.31 -3.85 4.09
N TYR A 558 41.54 -4.23 5.35
CA TYR A 558 41.73 -5.63 5.72
C TYR A 558 40.61 -6.16 6.61
N THR A 559 40.20 -7.41 6.36
CA THR A 559 39.49 -8.22 7.35
C THR A 559 40.50 -9.19 7.98
N ILE A 560 40.72 -9.07 9.29
CA ILE A 560 41.69 -9.85 10.04
C ILE A 560 40.95 -10.86 10.93
N ASN A 561 41.22 -12.15 10.75
CA ASN A 561 40.66 -13.24 11.57
C ASN A 561 41.79 -14.19 12.00
N GLY A 562 42.32 -13.96 13.20
CA GLY A 562 43.54 -14.64 13.66
C GLY A 562 44.72 -14.28 12.75
N THR A 563 45.36 -15.29 12.15
CA THR A 563 46.44 -15.13 11.17
C THR A 563 45.95 -15.01 9.72
N SER A 564 44.65 -15.17 9.47
CA SER A 564 44.07 -15.04 8.14
C SER A 564 43.67 -13.59 7.86
N VAL A 565 44.18 -13.02 6.76
CA VAL A 565 43.91 -11.62 6.37
C VAL A 565 43.40 -11.58 4.93
N THR A 566 42.27 -10.90 4.72
CA THR A 566 41.69 -10.67 3.38
C THR A 566 41.71 -9.19 3.06
N LEU A 567 42.22 -8.84 1.87
CA LEU A 567 42.24 -7.47 1.35
C LEU A 567 40.95 -7.14 0.59
N ASN A 568 40.33 -6.01 0.91
CA ASN A 568 39.29 -5.36 0.12
C ASN A 568 39.92 -4.23 -0.71
N THR A 569 40.13 -4.47 -1.99
CA THR A 569 40.74 -3.50 -2.92
C THR A 569 39.88 -2.28 -3.22
N ASN A 570 38.61 -2.27 -2.81
CA ASN A 570 37.70 -1.13 -2.99
C ASN A 570 37.55 -0.28 -1.72
N ALA A 571 38.24 -0.62 -0.63
CA ALA A 571 38.20 0.18 0.58
C ALA A 571 38.85 1.55 0.36
N SER A 572 38.33 2.57 1.04
CA SER A 572 38.88 3.93 1.00
C SER A 572 40.07 4.16 1.95
N GLY A 573 40.40 3.19 2.79
CA GLY A 573 41.44 3.32 3.82
C GLY A 573 42.82 2.85 3.40
N TYR A 574 43.72 2.93 4.37
CA TYR A 574 45.14 2.60 4.24
C TYR A 574 45.36 1.09 4.10
N ARG A 575 46.39 0.73 3.34
CA ARG A 575 46.88 -0.62 3.14
C ARG A 575 48.38 -0.60 2.86
N LEU A 576 49.03 -1.74 3.01
CA LEU A 576 50.37 -1.96 2.47
C LEU A 576 50.35 -1.86 0.94
N LEU A 577 51.44 -1.36 0.37
CA LEU A 577 51.67 -1.44 -1.07
C LEU A 577 51.78 -2.90 -1.50
N THR A 578 51.38 -3.18 -2.73
CA THR A 578 51.83 -4.40 -3.41
C THR A 578 53.31 -4.28 -3.77
N GLU A 579 53.97 -5.39 -4.05
CA GLU A 579 55.37 -5.40 -4.48
C GLU A 579 55.56 -4.57 -5.75
N ALA A 580 54.62 -4.67 -6.70
CA ALA A 580 54.62 -3.89 -7.93
C ALA A 580 54.45 -2.39 -7.68
N GLU A 581 53.52 -1.99 -6.81
CA GLU A 581 53.33 -0.58 -6.45
C GLU A 581 54.56 -0.03 -5.72
N TRP A 582 55.17 -0.83 -4.85
CA TRP A 582 56.39 -0.47 -4.14
C TRP A 582 57.55 -0.24 -5.12
N GLU A 583 57.80 -1.17 -6.05
CA GLU A 583 58.90 -1.03 -7.00
C GLU A 583 58.68 0.14 -7.96
N TYR A 584 57.43 0.33 -8.41
CA TYR A 584 57.06 1.50 -9.22
C TYR A 584 57.33 2.82 -8.49
N ALA A 585 56.89 2.90 -7.22
CA ALA A 585 57.09 4.07 -6.37
C ALA A 585 58.58 4.33 -6.09
N ALA A 586 59.37 3.29 -5.82
CA ALA A 586 60.80 3.39 -5.56
C ALA A 586 61.59 3.83 -6.80
N ARG A 587 61.21 3.33 -7.99
CA ARG A 587 61.88 3.69 -9.25
C ARG A 587 61.64 5.13 -9.67
N ALA A 588 60.47 5.70 -9.37
CA ALA A 588 60.10 7.08 -9.70
C ALA A 588 60.39 7.47 -11.17
N GLY A 589 60.00 6.60 -12.11
CA GLY A 589 60.25 6.77 -13.54
C GLY A 589 61.67 6.40 -14.01
N GLY A 590 62.57 6.03 -13.10
CA GLY A 590 63.93 5.56 -13.42
C GLY A 590 63.97 4.11 -13.91
N THR A 591 64.93 3.82 -14.80
CA THR A 591 65.21 2.46 -15.30
C THR A 591 66.42 1.80 -14.61
N GLY A 592 67.14 2.56 -13.76
CA GLY A 592 68.32 2.12 -13.03
C GLY A 592 68.02 1.28 -11.78
N LYS A 593 69.05 0.97 -10.99
CA LYS A 593 68.94 0.11 -9.80
C LYS A 593 68.31 0.83 -8.61
N TYR A 594 68.67 2.10 -8.41
CA TYR A 594 68.34 2.86 -7.19
C TYR A 594 67.24 3.90 -7.38
N GLY A 595 66.49 3.81 -8.49
CA GLY A 595 65.46 4.78 -8.85
C GLY A 595 66.02 6.09 -9.40
N ASN A 596 65.23 7.16 -9.32
CA ASN A 596 65.49 8.44 -9.98
C ASN A 596 65.40 9.60 -8.99
N SER A 597 66.38 10.52 -9.02
CA SER A 597 66.38 11.76 -8.25
C SER A 597 67.00 12.90 -9.06
N GLY A 598 66.22 13.96 -9.28
CA GLY A 598 66.56 15.07 -10.15
C GLY A 598 66.61 14.70 -11.65
N GLY A 599 65.78 13.74 -12.10
CA GLY A 599 65.70 13.33 -13.50
C GLY A 599 66.84 12.42 -14.01
N LYS A 600 67.63 11.84 -13.11
CA LYS A 600 68.70 10.87 -13.38
C LYS A 600 68.73 9.76 -12.34
N GLU A 601 69.38 8.63 -12.67
CA GLU A 601 69.60 7.54 -11.72
C GLU A 601 70.21 8.04 -10.41
N ALA A 602 69.59 7.68 -9.29
CA ALA A 602 69.98 8.15 -7.98
C ALA A 602 71.29 7.50 -7.50
N LEU A 603 72.09 8.27 -6.77
CA LEU A 603 73.25 7.75 -6.06
C LEU A 603 72.80 7.25 -4.68
N ILE A 604 73.11 5.98 -4.36
CA ILE A 604 72.62 5.33 -3.14
C ILE A 604 72.93 6.16 -1.87
N ASP A 605 74.13 6.71 -1.75
CA ASP A 605 74.55 7.53 -0.60
C ASP A 605 73.77 8.85 -0.45
N GLU A 606 73.05 9.30 -1.48
CA GLU A 606 72.24 10.51 -1.43
C GLU A 606 70.78 10.26 -1.06
N ILE A 607 70.31 9.02 -1.13
CA ILE A 607 68.87 8.67 -1.01
C ILE A 607 68.58 7.55 0.00
N ALA A 608 69.60 6.88 0.53
CA ALA A 608 69.45 5.73 1.42
C ALA A 608 70.49 5.73 2.53
N TRP A 609 70.04 5.30 3.72
CA TRP A 609 70.91 4.97 4.83
C TRP A 609 71.37 3.52 4.73
N THR A 610 72.67 3.28 4.61
CA THR A 610 73.26 1.94 4.42
C THR A 610 74.54 1.76 5.24
N SER A 611 75.01 0.52 5.38
CA SER A 611 76.22 0.21 6.17
C SER A 611 77.49 0.83 5.57
N SER A 612 77.49 1.19 4.28
CA SER A 612 78.61 1.86 3.60
C SER A 612 78.97 3.21 4.24
N GLN A 613 78.00 3.85 4.91
CA GLN A 613 78.15 5.13 5.58
C GLN A 613 78.69 4.99 7.02
N GLY A 614 78.98 3.77 7.47
CA GLY A 614 79.51 3.50 8.81
C GLY A 614 78.49 3.70 9.94
N ILE A 615 77.20 3.62 9.63
CA ILE A 615 76.12 3.68 10.61
C ILE A 615 75.80 2.29 11.16
N GLU A 616 75.45 2.20 12.45
CA GLU A 616 75.16 0.93 13.13
C GLU A 616 73.71 0.82 13.63
N GLN A 617 72.87 1.81 13.33
CA GLN A 617 71.48 1.90 13.79
C GLN A 617 70.60 2.63 12.76
N PRO A 618 69.26 2.44 12.81
CA PRO A 618 68.32 3.22 12.00
C PRO A 618 68.52 4.72 12.23
N GLN A 619 68.32 5.50 11.17
CA GLN A 619 68.40 6.96 11.17
C GLN A 619 67.01 7.58 11.13
N HIS A 620 66.93 8.87 11.47
CA HIS A 620 65.67 9.62 11.36
C HIS A 620 65.17 9.63 9.93
N VAL A 621 63.86 9.44 9.78
CA VAL A 621 63.21 9.35 8.47
C VAL A 621 63.30 10.68 7.72
N GLY A 622 63.45 10.62 6.39
CA GLY A 622 63.33 11.77 5.51
C GLY A 622 64.49 12.77 5.52
N LEU A 623 65.66 12.40 6.05
CA LEU A 623 66.83 13.29 6.13
C LEU A 623 67.66 13.37 4.84
N LEU A 624 67.59 12.34 3.98
CA LEU A 624 68.28 12.30 2.70
C LEU A 624 67.42 12.87 1.56
N LYS A 625 67.90 12.83 0.32
CA LYS A 625 67.12 13.35 -0.82
C LYS A 625 65.97 12.40 -1.15
N PRO A 626 64.78 12.91 -1.48
CA PRO A 626 63.72 12.06 -2.01
C PRO A 626 64.02 11.63 -3.46
N ASN A 627 63.30 10.61 -3.91
CA ASN A 627 63.18 10.29 -5.33
C ASN A 627 62.29 11.31 -6.06
N ASP A 628 62.17 11.20 -7.39
CA ASP A 628 61.42 12.15 -8.23
C ASP A 628 59.90 12.16 -7.98
N PHE A 629 59.35 11.18 -7.27
CA PHE A 629 57.98 11.24 -6.80
C PHE A 629 57.84 11.96 -5.46
N GLY A 630 58.93 12.25 -4.76
CA GLY A 630 58.92 12.92 -3.46
C GLY A 630 58.93 11.96 -2.26
N LEU A 631 59.23 10.67 -2.49
CA LEU A 631 59.35 9.64 -1.46
C LEU A 631 60.79 9.55 -0.95
N TYR A 632 60.94 9.34 0.35
CA TYR A 632 62.23 9.22 1.03
C TYR A 632 62.51 7.78 1.44
N ASP A 633 63.79 7.46 1.65
CA ASP A 633 64.27 6.21 2.27
C ASP A 633 63.88 4.89 1.57
N MET A 634 63.26 4.94 0.37
CA MET A 634 62.82 3.76 -0.40
C MET A 634 63.91 2.71 -0.71
N GLN A 635 65.19 2.99 -0.46
CA GLN A 635 66.31 2.11 -0.80
C GLN A 635 67.19 1.72 0.41
N GLY A 636 66.86 2.16 1.63
CA GLY A 636 67.66 1.89 2.82
C GLY A 636 66.96 2.29 4.11
N ASN A 637 67.70 2.45 5.20
CA ASN A 637 67.18 2.59 6.55
C ASN A 637 66.53 1.30 7.06
N VAL A 638 65.27 0.98 6.77
CA VAL A 638 64.68 -0.32 7.13
C VAL A 638 63.92 -0.95 5.96
N ALA A 639 63.96 -2.28 5.88
CA ALA A 639 63.16 -2.99 4.87
C ALA A 639 61.66 -2.88 5.19
N GLU A 640 60.84 -2.70 4.15
CA GLU A 640 59.42 -2.38 4.28
C GLU A 640 58.55 -3.58 3.90
N TRP A 641 57.58 -3.93 4.76
CA TRP A 641 56.58 -4.96 4.44
C TRP A 641 55.68 -4.54 3.29
N VAL A 642 55.47 -5.44 2.32
CA VAL A 642 54.45 -5.30 1.27
C VAL A 642 53.32 -6.31 1.47
N TRP A 643 52.24 -6.17 0.71
CA TRP A 643 51.06 -7.05 0.80
C TRP A 643 51.38 -8.51 0.42
N ASP A 644 52.25 -8.68 -0.56
CA ASP A 644 52.45 -9.89 -1.34
C ASP A 644 52.97 -11.07 -0.51
N TRP A 645 52.59 -12.27 -0.94
CA TRP A 645 53.25 -13.51 -0.53
C TRP A 645 54.48 -13.73 -1.41
N TYR A 646 55.57 -14.21 -0.79
CA TYR A 646 56.74 -14.66 -1.53
C TYR A 646 56.32 -15.85 -2.38
N ASP A 647 56.65 -15.83 -3.66
CA ASP A 647 56.47 -16.95 -4.57
C ASP A 647 57.76 -17.17 -5.34
N TRP A 648 58.04 -18.43 -5.64
CA TRP A 648 59.23 -18.77 -6.42
C TRP A 648 58.95 -18.52 -7.89
N PHE A 649 59.87 -17.84 -8.55
CA PHE A 649 60.09 -17.78 -10.00
C PHE A 649 58.92 -18.22 -10.92
N ASP A 650 58.31 -17.26 -11.60
CA ASP A 650 57.45 -17.50 -12.76
C ASP A 650 58.25 -17.37 -14.08
N PRO A 651 58.61 -18.47 -14.76
CA PRO A 651 59.32 -18.43 -16.05
C PRO A 651 58.53 -17.77 -17.18
N GLU A 652 57.21 -17.57 -17.02
CA GLU A 652 56.32 -17.02 -18.03
C GLU A 652 55.78 -15.64 -17.66
N ALA A 653 56.46 -14.87 -16.79
CA ALA A 653 55.96 -13.58 -16.31
C ALA A 653 55.51 -12.68 -17.49
N THR A 654 54.19 -12.52 -17.62
CA THR A 654 53.54 -11.75 -18.68
C THR A 654 53.30 -10.31 -18.23
N ALA A 655 52.82 -9.47 -19.14
CA ALA A 655 52.41 -8.12 -18.76
C ALA A 655 51.24 -8.17 -17.76
N GLN A 656 51.36 -7.47 -16.64
CA GLN A 656 50.36 -7.45 -15.57
C GLN A 656 49.78 -6.04 -15.39
N THR A 657 48.55 -5.96 -14.86
CA THR A 657 47.89 -4.70 -14.46
C THR A 657 47.41 -4.83 -13.03
N ASP A 658 47.84 -3.92 -12.17
CA ASP A 658 47.55 -3.90 -10.73
C ASP A 658 47.73 -5.27 -10.03
N PRO A 659 48.88 -5.96 -10.18
CA PRO A 659 49.08 -7.28 -9.58
C PRO A 659 49.07 -7.22 -8.05
N LEU A 660 48.45 -8.22 -7.40
CA LEU A 660 48.36 -8.35 -5.94
C LEU A 660 49.30 -9.41 -5.36
N GLY A 661 50.20 -9.93 -6.18
CA GLY A 661 51.08 -11.06 -5.84
C GLY A 661 50.37 -12.41 -5.81
N ALA A 662 51.10 -13.43 -5.35
CA ALA A 662 50.57 -14.78 -5.20
C ALA A 662 49.50 -14.86 -4.11
N ALA A 663 48.55 -15.78 -4.28
CA ALA A 663 47.45 -15.99 -3.32
C ALA A 663 47.92 -16.56 -1.96
N SER A 664 49.07 -17.24 -1.95
CA SER A 664 49.71 -17.83 -0.77
C SER A 664 51.20 -18.06 -1.03
N GLY A 665 52.01 -18.12 0.03
CA GLY A 665 53.44 -18.42 -0.06
C GLY A 665 54.01 -18.86 1.28
N PRO A 666 55.28 -19.29 1.33
CA PRO A 666 55.95 -19.66 2.58
C PRO A 666 56.09 -18.47 3.54
N ASP A 667 56.32 -17.26 3.01
CA ASP A 667 56.59 -16.06 3.78
C ASP A 667 56.00 -14.81 3.12
N LYS A 668 55.89 -13.71 3.87
CA LYS A 668 55.52 -12.40 3.33
C LYS A 668 56.73 -11.66 2.79
N VAL A 669 56.53 -10.86 1.76
CA VAL A 669 57.60 -10.09 1.13
C VAL A 669 57.85 -8.79 1.89
N PHE A 670 59.13 -8.46 2.05
CA PHE A 670 59.58 -7.10 2.35
C PHE A 670 60.48 -6.62 1.22
N ARG A 671 60.51 -5.31 1.00
CA ARG A 671 61.26 -4.66 -0.09
C ARG A 671 62.16 -3.56 0.45
N GLY A 672 63.12 -3.14 -0.37
CA GLY A 672 64.15 -2.17 0.00
C GLY A 672 65.37 -2.83 0.64
N GLY A 673 66.24 -1.99 1.19
CA GLY A 673 67.39 -2.39 2.00
C GLY A 673 67.27 -1.86 3.41
N SER A 674 68.22 -2.23 4.26
CA SER A 674 68.35 -1.71 5.62
C SER A 674 69.67 -0.99 5.81
N TYR A 675 69.78 -0.25 6.93
CA TYR A 675 71.02 0.37 7.38
C TYR A 675 72.16 -0.65 7.59
N GLN A 676 71.86 -1.96 7.62
CA GLN A 676 72.84 -3.04 7.76
C GLN A 676 73.32 -3.59 6.40
N ASP A 677 72.61 -3.27 5.32
CA ASP A 677 72.96 -3.72 3.97
C ASP A 677 73.97 -2.75 3.33
N GLY A 678 74.79 -3.23 2.39
CA GLY A 678 75.88 -2.47 1.76
C GLY A 678 76.08 -2.82 0.30
#